data_AF-A0AAE3L3T5-F1
#
_entry.id   AF-A0AAE3L3T5-F1
#
_cell.length_a   1.000
_cell.length_b   1.000
_cell.length_c   1.000
_cell.angle_alpha   90.00
_cell.angle_beta   90.00
_cell.angle_gamma   90.00
#
_symmetry.space_group_name_H-M   'P 1'
#
loop_
_entity.id
_entity.type
_entity.pdbx_description
1 polymer ?
#
loop_
_entity_poly.entity_id
_entity_poly.type
_entity_poly.pdbx_seq_one_letter_code
_entity_poly.pdbx_strand_id
1 'polypeptide(L)'
;MGLQYEIAGNQIDGARDYQEDAFLVTHLTDAEGQPSVLAIVADGMGGHAAGNVASNMAVQAFNKYVSANYPSDDVTGLLQGGILKANGSIAETIRETPALQGMGCTMVAVLLEQNHLWWASVGDSHLYLLRDKQLSKKNADHSYGGFLDRLAAAGQPMEPEPGLSRNMLMSAVTGEEITEIDCPEAPLELQHDDRIILSSDGLDTLGGGKIIQFSEWSDKPKACVQTLLQAIEDEAMPRQDNTTVLVIDALSLDADVAFPPDSTASAGLAINDAGEVDLTDQTVPNAAAGSTISDAADPVPMLDITAGEDEIAPRGSDIDLSANVDETTADGRKRFAAAIAVIAGGVILIAVFGYYWLARIPGDEPGSEPRITAEQTASETARDAAPAPAEDRPASEPESAPAEEAETAPATASTTETEPVSAPLPKPAFRDPLAGGGQGPLMRPLPAGQFQMGSSRFREERPEHTVTVQRFAISQYEITIAEYERYARATGKAMPESFGQSRSDHPVINVSWADAAGYADWLSRQTGHDYRLPTEAEWEYAAAGGQETDYWWGVTMEPGRAYCFGCDEELQPRMPTAIGNFPANPYGVHDMLGNVAEWTADCWHPDYENANGTAHQPRQANGSCRLRGVRGGSYNSPPTSLRHSRRDKFDASQGYDNIGFRVVREMGD
;
A
#
# COMPACT_ATOMS: atom_id res chain seq x y z
N MET A 1 -10.30 -13.15 31.65
CA MET A 1 -11.18 -13.64 30.57
C MET A 1 -10.41 -13.45 29.29
N GLY A 2 -10.51 -14.36 28.32
CA GLY A 2 -9.88 -14.14 27.01
C GLY A 2 -10.62 -13.03 26.26
N LEU A 3 -9.86 -12.17 25.59
CA LEU A 3 -10.37 -11.16 24.68
C LEU A 3 -10.21 -11.66 23.24
N GLN A 4 -11.07 -11.17 22.34
CA GLN A 4 -10.97 -11.35 20.90
C GLN A 4 -10.89 -9.97 20.23
N TYR A 5 -10.01 -9.83 19.25
CA TYR A 5 -9.76 -8.56 18.59
C TYR A 5 -10.46 -8.49 17.22
N GLU A 6 -11.43 -7.57 17.06
CA GLU A 6 -11.89 -7.15 15.73
C GLU A 6 -11.02 -5.97 15.27
N ILE A 7 -10.59 -5.97 14.00
CA ILE A 7 -9.59 -5.03 13.48
C ILE A 7 -10.06 -4.46 12.14
N ALA A 8 -9.80 -3.18 11.90
CA ALA A 8 -9.80 -2.60 10.57
C ALA A 8 -8.69 -1.55 10.45
N GLY A 9 -8.07 -1.48 9.27
CA GLY A 9 -7.13 -0.41 8.90
C GLY A 9 -7.44 0.13 7.51
N ASN A 10 -7.24 1.42 7.32
CA ASN A 10 -7.28 2.08 6.01
C ASN A 10 -6.50 3.40 6.04
N GLN A 11 -6.24 3.98 4.88
CA GLN A 11 -5.48 5.23 4.73
C GLN A 11 -6.05 6.13 3.63
N ILE A 12 -5.73 7.42 3.69
CA ILE A 12 -6.03 8.45 2.69
C ILE A 12 -4.78 9.26 2.36
N ASP A 13 -4.72 9.79 1.14
CA ASP A 13 -3.61 10.64 0.67
C ASP A 13 -3.75 12.09 1.18
N GLY A 14 -4.95 12.46 1.64
CA GLY A 14 -5.26 13.78 2.19
C GLY A 14 -5.17 14.89 1.14
N ALA A 15 -4.37 15.92 1.42
CA ALA A 15 -4.03 16.96 0.44
C ALA A 15 -2.61 16.79 -0.15
N ARG A 16 -1.96 15.64 0.05
CA ARG A 16 -0.75 15.25 -0.69
C ARG A 16 -1.11 14.73 -2.09
N ASP A 17 -0.12 14.59 -2.96
CA ASP A 17 -0.29 14.09 -4.33
C ASP A 17 -0.16 12.56 -4.46
N TYR A 18 0.23 11.89 -3.38
CA TYR A 18 0.68 10.50 -3.28
C TYR A 18 0.77 10.12 -1.79
N GLN A 19 1.10 8.86 -1.51
CA GLN A 19 1.10 8.26 -0.18
C GLN A 19 2.51 7.93 0.33
N GLU A 20 2.89 8.45 1.50
CA GLU A 20 4.14 8.15 2.21
C GLU A 20 3.94 7.22 3.41
N ASP A 21 2.72 7.05 3.93
CA ASP A 21 2.43 6.10 5.02
C ASP A 21 2.51 4.63 4.55
N ALA A 22 2.71 3.74 5.53
CA ALA A 22 2.45 2.31 5.41
C ALA A 22 1.84 1.73 6.69
N PHE A 23 0.97 0.74 6.58
CA PHE A 23 0.56 -0.11 7.70
C PHE A 23 0.55 -1.60 7.35
N LEU A 24 0.59 -2.44 8.38
CA LEU A 24 0.45 -3.89 8.26
C LEU A 24 -0.23 -4.46 9.51
N VAL A 25 -1.01 -5.52 9.33
CA VAL A 25 -1.57 -6.34 10.40
C VAL A 25 -1.23 -7.80 10.12
N THR A 26 -0.65 -8.47 11.12
CA THR A 26 -0.23 -9.87 11.05
C THR A 26 -0.86 -10.61 12.22
N HIS A 27 -1.59 -11.69 11.92
CA HIS A 27 -2.09 -12.61 12.93
C HIS A 27 -0.98 -13.60 13.31
N LEU A 28 -0.76 -13.78 14.60
CA LEU A 28 0.29 -14.60 15.20
C LEU A 28 -0.33 -15.61 16.17
N THR A 29 0.49 -16.48 16.76
CA THR A 29 0.07 -17.47 17.75
C THR A 29 1.03 -17.50 18.92
N ASP A 30 0.53 -17.35 20.15
CA ASP A 30 1.36 -17.35 21.37
C ASP A 30 1.88 -18.75 21.75
N ALA A 31 2.68 -18.83 22.82
CA ALA A 31 3.24 -20.10 23.31
C ALA A 31 2.17 -21.09 23.78
N GLU A 32 1.02 -20.58 24.23
CA GLU A 32 -0.18 -21.32 24.66
C GLU A 32 -1.12 -21.68 23.48
N GLY A 33 -0.77 -21.35 22.23
CA GLY A 33 -1.57 -21.66 21.05
C GLY A 33 -2.77 -20.72 20.82
N GLN A 34 -2.83 -19.58 21.51
CA GLN A 34 -3.90 -18.58 21.39
C GLN A 34 -3.59 -17.57 20.26
N PRO A 35 -4.62 -16.95 19.66
CA PRO A 35 -4.42 -15.96 18.60
C PRO A 35 -3.88 -14.63 19.17
N SER A 36 -2.75 -14.20 18.63
CA SER A 36 -2.12 -12.90 18.90
C SER A 36 -2.17 -12.01 17.65
N VAL A 37 -1.95 -10.71 17.82
CA VAL A 37 -2.02 -9.73 16.72
C VAL A 37 -0.86 -8.76 16.80
N LEU A 38 -0.09 -8.66 15.72
CA LEU A 38 0.87 -7.59 15.48
C LEU A 38 0.24 -6.57 14.53
N ALA A 39 0.19 -5.29 14.91
CA ALA A 39 -0.29 -4.21 14.05
C ALA A 39 0.70 -3.04 14.06
N ILE A 40 1.00 -2.48 12.88
CA ILE A 40 2.09 -1.52 12.68
C ILE A 40 1.60 -0.39 11.78
N VAL A 41 1.93 0.86 12.13
CA VAL A 41 1.84 2.06 11.27
C VAL A 41 3.22 2.72 11.19
N ALA A 42 3.58 3.27 10.04
CA ALA A 42 4.77 4.10 9.83
C ALA A 42 4.47 5.25 8.88
N ASP A 43 4.86 6.47 9.27
CA ASP A 43 4.70 7.71 8.49
C ASP A 43 6.01 8.02 7.74
N GLY A 44 5.96 8.21 6.42
CA GLY A 44 7.14 8.27 5.57
C GLY A 44 7.71 9.68 5.38
N MET A 45 8.98 9.87 5.73
CA MET A 45 9.70 11.15 5.55
C MET A 45 10.87 11.03 4.56
N GLY A 46 11.07 12.08 3.75
CA GLY A 46 12.16 12.16 2.76
C GLY A 46 11.76 12.80 1.43
N GLY A 47 10.46 12.93 1.17
CA GLY A 47 9.92 13.48 -0.08
C GLY A 47 9.61 12.39 -1.11
N HIS A 48 9.09 12.83 -2.28
CA HIS A 48 8.14 12.10 -3.14
C HIS A 48 8.37 10.61 -3.49
N ALA A 49 9.59 10.09 -3.39
CA ALA A 49 9.91 8.69 -3.68
C ALA A 49 10.84 8.05 -2.62
N ALA A 50 10.94 8.68 -1.45
CA ALA A 50 11.85 8.34 -0.37
C ALA A 50 11.08 7.98 0.91
N GLY A 51 10.10 8.79 1.33
CA GLY A 51 9.29 8.50 2.53
C GLY A 51 8.49 7.21 2.39
N ASN A 52 7.80 7.04 1.26
CA ASN A 52 7.03 5.83 0.94
C ASN A 52 7.89 4.55 0.87
N VAL A 53 9.14 4.66 0.40
CA VAL A 53 10.10 3.54 0.38
C VAL A 53 10.57 3.20 1.79
N ALA A 54 10.85 4.21 2.62
CA ALA A 54 11.27 4.02 4.00
C ALA A 54 10.20 3.38 4.88
N SER A 55 8.96 3.91 4.86
CA SER A 55 7.84 3.40 5.68
C SER A 55 7.52 1.94 5.36
N ASN A 56 7.30 1.61 4.08
CA ASN A 56 7.00 0.25 3.63
C ASN A 56 8.12 -0.74 3.98
N MET A 57 9.38 -0.34 3.78
CA MET A 57 10.54 -1.18 4.13
C MET A 57 10.66 -1.40 5.64
N ALA A 58 10.48 -0.35 6.44
CA ALA A 58 10.56 -0.42 7.88
C ALA A 58 9.48 -1.34 8.45
N VAL A 59 8.22 -1.17 8.04
CA VAL A 59 7.09 -2.01 8.46
C VAL A 59 7.35 -3.49 8.14
N GLN A 60 7.84 -3.80 6.93
CA GLN A 60 8.18 -5.19 6.58
C GLN A 60 9.37 -5.74 7.37
N ALA A 61 10.44 -4.96 7.53
CA ALA A 61 11.64 -5.40 8.25
C ALA A 61 11.36 -5.61 9.75
N PHE A 62 10.48 -4.80 10.34
CA PHE A 62 9.94 -4.99 11.68
C PHE A 62 9.10 -6.27 11.76
N ASN A 63 8.08 -6.39 10.90
CA ASN A 63 7.17 -7.54 10.89
C ASN A 63 7.92 -8.88 10.69
N LYS A 64 8.87 -8.91 9.76
CA LYS A 64 9.71 -10.08 9.47
C LYS A 64 10.65 -10.43 10.62
N TYR A 65 11.11 -9.45 11.39
CA TYR A 65 11.88 -9.72 12.60
C TYR A 65 10.98 -10.31 13.70
N VAL A 66 9.87 -9.64 14.03
CA VAL A 66 8.99 -10.06 15.12
C VAL A 66 8.37 -11.42 14.84
N SER A 67 7.80 -11.64 13.65
CA SER A 67 7.18 -12.92 13.26
C SER A 67 8.16 -14.10 13.22
N ALA A 68 9.47 -13.84 13.07
CA ALA A 68 10.52 -14.87 13.07
C ALA A 68 11.13 -15.14 14.47
N ASN A 69 10.79 -14.34 15.48
CA ASN A 69 11.30 -14.44 16.86
C ASN A 69 10.16 -14.42 17.90
N TYR A 70 8.92 -14.68 17.48
CA TYR A 70 7.73 -14.79 18.32
C TYR A 70 7.20 -16.23 18.29
N PRO A 71 6.68 -16.80 19.40
CA PRO A 71 6.59 -16.23 20.75
C PRO A 71 7.95 -16.01 21.44
N SER A 72 8.01 -15.07 22.39
CA SER A 72 9.21 -14.71 23.17
C SER A 72 8.84 -14.35 24.61
N ASP A 73 9.59 -14.88 25.58
CA ASP A 73 9.48 -14.46 26.99
C ASP A 73 9.88 -12.98 27.22
N ASP A 74 10.71 -12.43 26.31
CA ASP A 74 11.13 -11.03 26.31
C ASP A 74 10.46 -10.30 25.13
N VAL A 75 9.26 -9.76 25.39
CA VAL A 75 8.50 -9.00 24.39
C VAL A 75 9.07 -7.59 24.20
N THR A 76 9.58 -6.95 25.27
CA THR A 76 10.22 -5.63 25.18
C THR A 76 11.44 -5.69 24.25
N GLY A 77 12.33 -6.67 24.45
CA GLY A 77 13.49 -6.92 23.61
C GLY A 77 13.14 -7.35 22.19
N LEU A 78 12.08 -8.15 21.99
CA LEU A 78 11.56 -8.52 20.68
C LEU A 78 11.11 -7.29 19.86
N LEU A 79 10.32 -6.38 20.47
CA LEU A 79 9.83 -5.19 19.78
C LEU A 79 10.94 -4.14 19.57
N GLN A 80 11.85 -3.95 20.52
CA GLN A 80 13.05 -3.11 20.34
C GLN A 80 13.96 -3.66 19.23
N GLY A 81 14.17 -4.99 19.18
CA GLY A 81 14.90 -5.67 18.12
C GLY A 81 14.24 -5.46 16.74
N GLY A 82 12.91 -5.42 16.69
CA GLY A 82 12.13 -5.06 15.51
C GLY A 82 12.44 -3.65 14.99
N ILE A 83 12.41 -2.63 15.88
CA ILE A 83 12.78 -1.25 15.53
C ILE A 83 14.22 -1.18 15.00
N LEU A 84 15.17 -1.81 15.70
CA LEU A 84 16.58 -1.80 15.31
C LEU A 84 16.80 -2.53 13.97
N LYS A 85 16.04 -3.59 13.68
CA LYS A 85 16.11 -4.31 12.39
C LYS A 85 15.48 -3.51 11.24
N ALA A 86 14.39 -2.79 11.49
CA ALA A 86 13.81 -1.85 10.54
C ALA A 86 14.80 -0.73 10.18
N ASN A 87 15.39 -0.10 11.20
CA ASN A 87 16.41 0.92 11.04
C ASN A 87 17.63 0.42 10.25
N GLY A 88 18.13 -0.78 10.59
CA GLY A 88 19.23 -1.42 9.88
C GLY A 88 18.93 -1.73 8.40
N SER A 89 17.65 -1.91 8.03
CA SER A 89 17.23 -2.08 6.63
C SER A 89 17.36 -0.77 5.85
N ILE A 90 16.88 0.34 6.40
CA ILE A 90 17.03 1.68 5.79
C ILE A 90 18.52 2.04 5.67
N ALA A 91 19.32 1.78 6.71
CA ALA A 91 20.77 1.97 6.69
C ALA A 91 21.51 1.14 5.63
N GLU A 92 20.93 0.03 5.19
CA GLU A 92 21.45 -0.82 4.11
C GLU A 92 21.04 -0.28 2.75
N THR A 93 19.76 0.07 2.56
CA THR A 93 19.28 0.62 1.29
C THR A 93 19.86 1.99 0.96
N ILE A 94 20.09 2.90 1.92
CA ILE A 94 20.81 4.17 1.68
C ILE A 94 22.26 3.90 1.23
N ARG A 95 22.89 2.83 1.73
CA ARG A 95 24.27 2.44 1.38
C ARG A 95 24.37 1.84 -0.02
N GLU A 96 23.35 1.09 -0.45
CA GLU A 96 23.24 0.57 -1.82
C GLU A 96 22.80 1.67 -2.83
N THR A 97 21.91 2.57 -2.41
CA THR A 97 21.32 3.64 -3.23
C THR A 97 21.46 5.01 -2.54
N PRO A 98 22.61 5.70 -2.66
CA PRO A 98 22.84 7.00 -2.00
C PRO A 98 21.89 8.13 -2.42
N ALA A 99 21.14 7.98 -3.52
CA ALA A 99 20.09 8.91 -3.91
C ALA A 99 18.89 8.94 -2.94
N LEU A 100 18.75 7.93 -2.07
CA LEU A 100 17.75 7.85 -1.00
C LEU A 100 18.27 8.42 0.34
N GLN A 101 19.44 9.07 0.36
CA GLN A 101 19.96 9.68 1.58
C GLN A 101 19.03 10.80 2.06
N GLY A 102 18.54 10.68 3.30
CA GLY A 102 17.52 11.55 3.89
C GLY A 102 16.13 10.92 3.97
N MET A 103 15.94 9.69 3.47
CA MET A 103 14.74 8.92 3.75
C MET A 103 14.70 8.40 5.19
N GLY A 104 13.50 8.27 5.73
CA GLY A 104 13.22 7.64 7.02
C GLY A 104 11.72 7.52 7.26
N CYS A 105 11.32 7.05 8.42
CA CYS A 105 9.92 7.06 8.81
C CYS A 105 9.75 7.21 10.33
N THR A 106 8.57 7.60 10.78
CA THR A 106 8.13 7.27 12.13
C THR A 106 7.77 5.77 12.18
N MET A 107 7.52 5.24 13.37
CA MET A 107 6.87 3.94 13.53
C MET A 107 6.09 3.88 14.83
N VAL A 108 4.92 3.25 14.81
CA VAL A 108 4.20 2.78 15.99
C VAL A 108 3.71 1.35 15.73
N ALA A 109 4.17 0.40 16.54
CA ALA A 109 3.80 -1.00 16.48
C ALA A 109 3.16 -1.44 17.79
N VAL A 110 2.10 -2.24 17.74
CA VAL A 110 1.50 -2.92 18.90
C VAL A 110 1.53 -4.43 18.72
N LEU A 111 1.79 -5.14 19.82
CA LEU A 111 1.59 -6.57 19.92
C LEU A 111 0.52 -6.85 20.98
N LEU A 112 -0.55 -7.51 20.56
CA LEU A 112 -1.66 -7.95 21.38
C LEU A 112 -1.54 -9.45 21.61
N GLU A 113 -1.47 -9.83 22.88
CA GLU A 113 -1.30 -11.20 23.32
C GLU A 113 -2.22 -11.42 24.52
N GLN A 114 -3.14 -12.40 24.43
CA GLN A 114 -4.14 -12.68 25.48
C GLN A 114 -4.97 -11.42 25.83
N ASN A 115 -4.71 -10.74 26.96
CA ASN A 115 -5.30 -9.44 27.32
C ASN A 115 -4.24 -8.33 27.56
N HIS A 116 -3.03 -8.51 27.03
CA HIS A 116 -1.90 -7.60 27.15
C HIS A 116 -1.68 -6.81 25.86
N LEU A 117 -1.57 -5.48 26.01
CA LEU A 117 -1.09 -4.56 24.98
C LEU A 117 0.37 -4.20 25.26
N TRP A 118 1.26 -4.64 24.37
CA TRP A 118 2.64 -4.16 24.24
C TRP A 118 2.76 -3.21 23.05
N TRP A 119 3.75 -2.31 23.08
CA TRP A 119 4.05 -1.46 21.92
C TRP A 119 5.54 -1.14 21.80
N ALA A 120 5.95 -0.72 20.61
CA ALA A 120 7.18 0.03 20.40
C ALA A 120 6.91 1.20 19.44
N SER A 121 7.46 2.38 19.73
CA SER A 121 7.31 3.55 18.85
C SER A 121 8.56 4.43 18.77
N VAL A 122 8.71 5.08 17.62
CA VAL A 122 9.75 6.06 17.30
C VAL A 122 9.13 7.13 16.41
N GLY A 123 8.88 8.32 16.96
CA GLY A 123 8.32 9.45 16.23
C GLY A 123 7.15 10.09 16.98
N ASP A 124 6.29 10.82 16.27
CA ASP A 124 5.10 11.49 16.80
C ASP A 124 3.78 10.75 16.50
N SER A 125 3.76 9.78 15.57
CA SER A 125 2.65 8.84 15.34
C SER A 125 1.98 8.34 16.63
N HIS A 126 0.68 8.10 16.56
CA HIS A 126 -0.16 7.96 17.75
C HIS A 126 -0.55 6.52 18.05
N LEU A 127 -0.47 6.15 19.32
CA LEU A 127 -1.20 5.03 19.93
C LEU A 127 -2.17 5.60 20.98
N TYR A 128 -3.46 5.55 20.69
CA TYR A 128 -4.52 5.92 21.63
C TYR A 128 -5.23 4.69 22.19
N LEU A 129 -5.60 4.77 23.47
CA LEU A 129 -6.65 3.93 24.07
C LEU A 129 -7.87 4.79 24.38
N LEU A 130 -9.04 4.35 23.93
CA LEU A 130 -10.35 4.86 24.28
C LEU A 130 -11.02 3.86 25.24
N ARG A 131 -11.08 4.22 26.54
CA ARG A 131 -11.75 3.47 27.62
C ARG A 131 -12.67 4.42 28.36
N ASP A 132 -13.87 3.98 28.77
CA ASP A 132 -14.85 4.82 29.50
C ASP A 132 -15.12 6.20 28.85
N LYS A 133 -15.13 6.25 27.51
CA LYS A 133 -15.28 7.48 26.69
C LYS A 133 -14.12 8.48 26.82
N GLN A 134 -12.99 8.08 27.41
CA GLN A 134 -11.78 8.89 27.56
C GLN A 134 -10.69 8.40 26.60
N LEU A 135 -10.31 9.24 25.64
CA LEU A 135 -9.17 9.01 24.76
C LEU A 135 -7.86 9.38 25.50
N SER A 136 -6.86 8.50 25.43
CA SER A 136 -5.56 8.71 26.07
C SER A 136 -4.42 8.19 25.20
N LYS A 137 -3.48 9.06 24.80
CA LYS A 137 -2.25 8.63 24.12
C LYS A 137 -1.42 7.80 25.09
N LYS A 138 -0.87 6.67 24.62
CA LYS A 138 -0.08 5.72 25.42
C LYS A 138 1.40 5.81 25.11
N ASN A 139 1.74 5.98 23.84
CA ASN A 139 3.13 6.10 23.42
C ASN A 139 3.67 7.52 23.63
N ALA A 140 4.99 7.62 23.72
CA ALA A 140 5.67 8.90 23.76
C ALA A 140 5.61 9.62 22.39
N ASP A 141 5.67 10.94 22.43
CA ASP A 141 5.75 11.82 21.26
C ASP A 141 7.21 12.30 21.13
N HIS A 142 7.93 11.82 20.11
CA HIS A 142 9.34 12.15 19.87
C HIS A 142 9.53 13.41 19.00
N SER A 143 8.52 14.27 18.87
CA SER A 143 8.69 15.62 18.30
C SER A 143 9.28 16.61 19.32
N TYR A 144 9.79 17.74 18.84
CA TYR A 144 10.22 18.85 19.68
C TYR A 144 9.06 19.43 20.51
N GLY A 145 7.83 19.38 19.98
CA GLY A 145 6.61 19.69 20.72
C GLY A 145 6.40 18.75 21.89
N GLY A 146 6.43 17.44 21.66
CA GLY A 146 6.33 16.41 22.68
C GLY A 146 7.42 16.51 23.76
N PHE A 147 8.64 16.89 23.39
CA PHE A 147 9.74 17.15 24.33
C PHE A 147 9.46 18.36 25.24
N LEU A 148 9.05 19.50 24.67
CA LEU A 148 8.69 20.70 25.44
C LEU A 148 7.52 20.43 26.41
N ASP A 149 6.54 19.65 25.97
CA ASP A 149 5.37 19.32 26.78
C ASP A 149 5.70 18.33 27.90
N ARG A 150 6.62 17.36 27.67
CA ARG A 150 7.21 16.53 28.73
C ARG A 150 7.95 17.38 29.78
N LEU A 151 8.74 18.37 29.35
CA LEU A 151 9.44 19.30 30.27
C LEU A 151 8.47 20.16 31.08
N ALA A 152 7.41 20.68 30.46
CA ALA A 152 6.37 21.44 31.15
C ALA A 152 5.62 20.58 32.19
N ALA A 153 5.26 19.35 31.84
CA ALA A 153 4.64 18.38 32.76
C ALA A 153 5.55 18.00 33.94
N ALA A 154 6.88 17.91 33.70
CA ALA A 154 7.89 17.72 34.73
C ALA A 154 8.14 18.96 35.63
N GLY A 155 7.40 20.05 35.43
CA GLY A 155 7.53 21.30 36.19
C GLY A 155 8.76 22.13 35.82
N GLN A 156 9.37 21.88 34.65
CA GLN A 156 10.52 22.61 34.12
C GLN A 156 10.24 23.16 32.71
N PRO A 157 9.19 24.00 32.54
CA PRO A 157 8.84 24.55 31.23
C PRO A 157 10.02 25.30 30.61
N MET A 158 10.26 25.01 29.33
CA MET A 158 11.31 25.62 28.51
C MET A 158 10.65 26.47 27.42
N GLU A 159 11.16 27.68 27.19
CA GLU A 159 10.72 28.50 26.05
C GLU A 159 11.19 27.85 24.73
N PRO A 160 10.35 27.80 23.68
CA PRO A 160 10.73 27.21 22.40
C PRO A 160 11.83 28.02 21.70
N GLU A 161 12.86 27.35 21.21
CA GLU A 161 14.01 27.99 20.57
C GLU A 161 13.63 28.58 19.19
N PRO A 162 13.99 29.84 18.88
CA PRO A 162 13.56 30.51 17.65
C PRO A 162 14.04 29.80 16.37
N GLY A 163 13.08 29.27 15.61
CA GLY A 163 13.31 28.64 14.31
C GLY A 163 13.14 27.12 14.29
N LEU A 164 12.97 26.47 15.44
CA LEU A 164 12.57 25.05 15.50
C LEU A 164 11.04 24.92 15.41
N SER A 165 10.56 24.00 14.58
CA SER A 165 9.14 23.63 14.52
C SER A 165 8.79 22.70 15.68
N ARG A 166 7.55 22.73 16.18
CA ARG A 166 7.08 21.72 17.15
C ARG A 166 7.03 20.33 16.53
N ASN A 167 6.55 20.21 15.28
CA ASN A 167 6.54 18.98 14.47
C ASN A 167 7.95 18.60 13.93
N MET A 168 9.05 19.07 14.55
CA MET A 168 10.37 18.56 14.22
C MET A 168 10.63 17.28 15.00
N LEU A 169 10.79 16.17 14.30
CA LEU A 169 11.16 14.88 14.88
C LEU A 169 12.56 14.95 15.54
N MET A 170 12.62 14.50 16.79
CA MET A 170 13.85 14.29 17.59
C MET A 170 14.29 12.81 17.59
N SER A 171 13.41 11.90 17.17
CA SER A 171 13.75 10.52 16.83
C SER A 171 12.86 9.97 15.73
N ALA A 172 13.48 9.28 14.78
CA ALA A 172 12.87 8.66 13.61
C ALA A 172 13.72 7.46 13.16
N VAL A 173 13.13 6.56 12.37
CA VAL A 173 13.79 5.39 11.80
C VAL A 173 14.44 5.80 10.46
N THR A 174 15.69 6.26 10.50
CA THR A 174 16.41 6.89 9.37
C THR A 174 17.61 6.10 8.85
N GLY A 175 17.96 5.00 9.51
CA GLY A 175 19.22 4.28 9.31
C GLY A 175 20.42 4.86 10.07
N GLU A 176 20.25 5.98 10.78
CA GLU A 176 21.24 6.53 11.72
C GLU A 176 20.97 6.02 13.16
N GLU A 177 21.64 6.58 14.18
CA GLU A 177 21.44 6.17 15.58
C GLU A 177 20.10 6.71 16.13
N ILE A 178 19.15 5.82 16.43
CA ILE A 178 17.85 6.20 17.02
C ILE A 178 18.09 6.68 18.46
N THR A 179 17.67 7.91 18.76
CA THR A 179 17.95 8.58 20.04
C THR A 179 16.98 8.17 21.17
N GLU A 180 15.71 7.90 20.85
CA GLU A 180 14.66 7.52 21.80
C GLU A 180 13.74 6.46 21.14
N ILE A 181 13.60 5.30 21.78
CA ILE A 181 12.62 4.27 21.43
C ILE A 181 11.70 4.11 22.65
N ASP A 182 10.41 4.36 22.48
CA ASP A 182 9.42 4.13 23.52
C ASP A 182 8.91 2.70 23.40
N CYS A 183 9.22 1.86 24.38
CA CYS A 183 8.78 0.47 24.49
C CYS A 183 8.74 0.12 25.98
N PRO A 184 7.60 -0.32 26.54
CA PRO A 184 7.44 -0.45 27.98
C PRO A 184 8.08 -1.73 28.54
N GLU A 185 8.48 -1.69 29.81
CA GLU A 185 9.02 -2.84 30.56
C GLU A 185 7.94 -3.84 31.02
N ALA A 186 6.66 -3.48 30.87
CA ALA A 186 5.50 -4.28 31.25
C ALA A 186 4.29 -3.96 30.36
N PRO A 187 3.35 -4.89 30.12
CA PRO A 187 2.21 -4.65 29.26
C PRO A 187 1.16 -3.77 29.92
N LEU A 188 0.30 -3.17 29.09
CA LEU A 188 -0.96 -2.60 29.55
C LEU A 188 -2.05 -3.69 29.54
N GLU A 189 -2.71 -3.91 30.68
CA GLU A 189 -3.90 -4.77 30.75
C GLU A 189 -5.11 -4.13 30.05
N LEU A 190 -5.59 -4.80 29.02
CA LEU A 190 -6.82 -4.48 28.30
C LEU A 190 -8.06 -5.01 29.03
N GLN A 191 -9.19 -4.35 28.76
CA GLN A 191 -10.50 -4.62 29.32
C GLN A 191 -11.52 -4.83 28.20
N HIS A 192 -12.73 -5.25 28.58
CA HIS A 192 -13.86 -5.30 27.65
C HIS A 192 -14.21 -3.88 27.14
N ASP A 193 -14.66 -3.77 25.89
CA ASP A 193 -14.99 -2.51 25.22
C ASP A 193 -13.82 -1.52 25.06
N ASP A 194 -12.56 -1.95 25.28
CA ASP A 194 -11.40 -1.14 24.94
C ASP A 194 -11.28 -0.99 23.42
N ARG A 195 -11.27 0.25 22.94
CA ARG A 195 -10.87 0.58 21.56
C ARG A 195 -9.46 1.15 21.54
N ILE A 196 -8.59 0.52 20.75
CA ILE A 196 -7.22 0.94 20.49
C ILE A 196 -7.18 1.58 19.11
N ILE A 197 -6.47 2.70 18.95
CA ILE A 197 -6.32 3.41 17.68
C ILE A 197 -4.83 3.68 17.44
N LEU A 198 -4.30 3.22 16.30
CA LEU A 198 -2.97 3.59 15.79
C LEU A 198 -3.13 4.55 14.61
N SER A 199 -2.29 5.57 14.49
CA SER A 199 -2.26 6.45 13.31
C SER A 199 -0.92 7.16 13.05
N SER A 200 -0.76 7.65 11.81
CA SER A 200 0.15 8.77 11.47
C SER A 200 -0.35 10.10 12.08
N ASP A 201 0.41 11.19 11.93
CA ASP A 201 0.11 12.47 12.60
C ASP A 201 -1.16 13.14 12.07
N GLY A 202 -1.51 12.93 10.79
CA GLY A 202 -2.62 13.58 10.12
C GLY A 202 -4.01 13.35 10.75
N LEU A 203 -4.17 12.37 11.64
CA LEU A 203 -5.37 12.20 12.48
C LEU A 203 -5.64 13.42 13.39
N ASP A 204 -4.61 14.18 13.77
CA ASP A 204 -4.74 15.40 14.58
C ASP A 204 -5.57 16.51 13.89
N THR A 205 -5.82 16.40 12.58
CA THR A 205 -6.81 17.21 11.83
C THR A 205 -8.18 17.25 12.53
N LEU A 206 -8.59 16.16 13.18
CA LEU A 206 -9.85 16.07 13.90
C LEU A 206 -9.78 16.66 15.32
N GLY A 207 -8.64 16.49 15.99
CA GLY A 207 -8.48 16.71 17.42
C GLY A 207 -9.27 15.71 18.29
N GLY A 208 -8.76 15.45 19.50
CA GLY A 208 -9.25 14.38 20.39
C GLY A 208 -10.77 14.36 20.65
N GLY A 209 -11.44 15.52 20.68
CA GLY A 209 -12.89 15.60 20.87
C GLY A 209 -13.70 14.95 19.74
N LYS A 210 -13.31 15.17 18.47
CA LYS A 210 -13.94 14.52 17.32
C LYS A 210 -13.54 13.05 17.20
N ILE A 211 -12.29 12.71 17.53
CA ILE A 211 -11.82 11.31 17.55
C ILE A 211 -12.66 10.47 18.53
N ILE A 212 -12.95 10.98 19.73
CA ILE A 212 -13.91 10.37 20.66
C ILE A 212 -15.29 10.26 20.00
N GLN A 213 -15.85 11.37 19.53
CA GLN A 213 -17.21 11.44 18.99
C GLN A 213 -17.47 10.43 17.85
N PHE A 214 -16.59 10.36 16.86
CA PHE A 214 -16.73 9.45 15.72
C PHE A 214 -16.45 7.99 16.11
N SER A 215 -15.61 7.75 17.11
CA SER A 215 -15.44 6.40 17.69
C SER A 215 -16.69 5.95 18.42
N GLU A 216 -17.27 6.79 19.28
CA GLU A 216 -18.49 6.48 20.05
C GLU A 216 -19.73 6.24 19.17
N TRP A 217 -19.74 6.76 17.94
CA TRP A 217 -20.82 6.53 16.96
C TRP A 217 -20.61 5.27 16.10
N SER A 218 -19.49 4.56 16.27
CA SER A 218 -19.08 3.47 15.39
C SER A 218 -19.02 2.14 16.14
N ASP A 219 -20.07 1.32 16.00
CA ASP A 219 -20.21 0.00 16.65
C ASP A 219 -19.14 -1.03 16.26
N LYS A 220 -18.33 -0.75 15.22
CA LYS A 220 -17.29 -1.65 14.69
C LYS A 220 -16.04 -0.90 14.22
N PRO A 221 -14.84 -1.53 14.25
CA PRO A 221 -13.60 -0.91 13.81
C PRO A 221 -13.65 -0.36 12.38
N LYS A 222 -14.24 -1.12 11.44
CA LYS A 222 -14.35 -0.71 10.03
C LYS A 222 -15.18 0.57 9.86
N ALA A 223 -16.29 0.69 10.57
CA ALA A 223 -17.10 1.91 10.58
C ALA A 223 -16.36 3.08 11.23
N CYS A 224 -15.59 2.81 12.31
CA CYS A 224 -14.78 3.81 12.99
C CYS A 224 -13.70 4.39 12.06
N VAL A 225 -12.91 3.53 11.42
CA VAL A 225 -11.90 3.93 10.43
C VAL A 225 -12.52 4.75 9.29
N GLN A 226 -13.62 4.28 8.71
CA GLN A 226 -14.30 5.01 7.62
C GLN A 226 -14.83 6.37 8.07
N THR A 227 -15.40 6.47 9.28
CA THR A 227 -15.94 7.73 9.80
C THR A 227 -14.83 8.72 10.16
N LEU A 228 -13.73 8.25 10.76
CA LEU A 228 -12.56 9.08 11.07
C LEU A 228 -11.92 9.64 9.79
N LEU A 229 -11.65 8.78 8.79
CA LEU A 229 -11.03 9.21 7.54
C LEU A 229 -11.93 10.14 6.73
N GLN A 230 -13.24 9.84 6.61
CA GLN A 230 -14.17 10.74 5.93
C GLN A 230 -14.25 12.11 6.63
N ALA A 231 -14.26 12.14 7.96
CA ALA A 231 -14.26 13.40 8.70
C ALA A 231 -12.98 14.23 8.49
N ILE A 232 -11.84 13.60 8.20
CA ILE A 232 -10.59 14.31 7.87
C ILE A 232 -10.69 14.95 6.48
N GLU A 233 -11.21 14.21 5.49
CA GLU A 233 -11.50 14.75 4.15
C GLU A 233 -12.51 15.93 4.23
N ASP A 234 -13.54 15.79 5.06
CA ASP A 234 -14.63 16.78 5.22
C ASP A 234 -14.16 18.10 5.88
N GLU A 235 -13.09 18.09 6.70
CA GLU A 235 -12.46 19.33 7.19
C GLU A 235 -11.72 20.10 6.07
N ALA A 236 -11.40 19.43 4.96
CA ALA A 236 -10.78 20.00 3.75
C ALA A 236 -9.56 20.90 4.03
N MET A 237 -8.73 20.54 5.03
CA MET A 237 -7.64 21.41 5.47
C MET A 237 -6.58 21.62 4.36
N PRO A 238 -6.17 22.87 4.07
CA PRO A 238 -5.13 23.13 3.08
C PRO A 238 -3.79 22.53 3.53
N ARG A 239 -3.27 21.56 2.76
CA ARG A 239 -2.09 20.74 3.11
C ARG A 239 -2.33 19.81 4.31
N GLN A 240 -3.54 19.29 4.47
CA GLN A 240 -3.77 18.07 5.25
C GLN A 240 -2.82 16.97 4.76
N ASP A 241 -2.16 16.29 5.68
CA ASP A 241 -1.10 15.34 5.34
C ASP A 241 -1.66 13.97 4.90
N ASN A 242 -0.79 12.99 4.66
CA ASN A 242 -1.24 11.61 4.61
C ASN A 242 -1.92 11.22 5.94
N THR A 243 -2.86 10.27 5.91
CA THR A 243 -3.40 9.72 7.17
C THR A 243 -3.79 8.27 7.05
N THR A 244 -3.20 7.48 7.93
CA THR A 244 -3.44 6.06 8.12
C THR A 244 -4.06 5.86 9.50
N VAL A 245 -5.13 5.08 9.58
CA VAL A 245 -5.80 4.76 10.84
C VAL A 245 -6.08 3.26 10.93
N LEU A 246 -5.58 2.65 11.99
CA LEU A 246 -5.86 1.28 12.42
C LEU A 246 -6.69 1.33 13.71
N VAL A 247 -7.85 0.68 13.73
CA VAL A 247 -8.72 0.55 14.91
C VAL A 247 -8.82 -0.92 15.29
N ILE A 248 -8.71 -1.20 16.59
CA ILE A 248 -8.79 -2.54 17.17
C ILE A 248 -9.73 -2.50 18.38
N ASP A 249 -10.76 -3.35 18.39
CA ASP A 249 -11.73 -3.45 19.48
C ASP A 249 -11.53 -4.75 20.27
N ALA A 250 -11.48 -4.64 21.60
CA ALA A 250 -11.28 -5.75 22.53
C ALA A 250 -12.62 -6.31 23.04
N LEU A 251 -13.11 -7.33 22.36
CA LEU A 251 -14.39 -8.01 22.63
C LEU A 251 -14.20 -9.16 23.63
N SER A 252 -15.21 -9.51 24.43
CA SER A 252 -15.14 -10.71 25.28
C SER A 252 -15.42 -11.97 24.48
N LEU A 253 -14.69 -13.04 24.78
CA LEU A 253 -15.12 -14.39 24.46
C LEU A 253 -16.36 -14.74 25.30
N ASP A 254 -17.55 -14.58 24.72
CA ASP A 254 -18.84 -14.91 25.34
C ASP A 254 -18.90 -16.39 25.72
N ALA A 255 -19.13 -16.64 27.01
CA ALA A 255 -19.53 -17.96 27.50
C ALA A 255 -21.06 -18.09 27.42
N ASP A 256 -21.54 -19.23 26.92
CA ASP A 256 -22.95 -19.63 26.87
C ASP A 256 -23.91 -18.79 26.00
N VAL A 257 -23.69 -18.75 24.69
CA VAL A 257 -24.82 -18.78 23.73
C VAL A 257 -25.39 -20.21 23.71
N ALA A 258 -26.23 -20.52 24.70
CA ALA A 258 -26.82 -21.84 24.86
C ALA A 258 -27.82 -22.18 23.74
N PHE A 259 -27.42 -23.07 22.83
CA PHE A 259 -28.35 -23.67 21.87
C PHE A 259 -29.45 -24.46 22.62
N PRO A 260 -30.75 -24.26 22.29
CA PRO A 260 -31.82 -25.02 22.89
C PRO A 260 -31.76 -26.51 22.45
N PRO A 261 -32.10 -27.47 23.32
CA PRO A 261 -31.90 -28.89 23.06
C PRO A 261 -32.81 -29.47 21.96
N ASP A 262 -32.28 -30.49 21.26
CA ASP A 262 -32.82 -31.09 20.04
C ASP A 262 -34.30 -31.47 20.02
N SER A 263 -34.92 -31.29 18.84
CA SER A 263 -36.08 -32.07 18.39
C SER A 263 -35.68 -33.18 17.40
N THR A 264 -35.03 -34.20 17.93
CA THR A 264 -35.06 -35.62 17.45
C THR A 264 -34.66 -35.95 16.00
N ALA A 265 -33.48 -36.56 15.84
CA ALA A 265 -33.34 -37.85 15.15
C ALA A 265 -32.06 -38.57 15.64
N SER A 266 -32.15 -39.84 16.06
CA SER A 266 -31.10 -40.50 16.88
C SER A 266 -30.45 -41.74 16.26
N ALA A 267 -29.12 -41.71 16.16
CA ALA A 267 -28.18 -42.83 16.35
C ALA A 267 -26.76 -42.21 16.45
N GLY A 268 -25.88 -42.50 17.41
CA GLY A 268 -25.65 -43.75 18.15
C GLY A 268 -24.52 -44.53 17.45
N LEU A 269 -23.38 -44.85 18.07
CA LEU A 269 -23.01 -44.97 19.50
C LEU A 269 -21.75 -44.16 19.88
N ALA A 270 -21.46 -44.11 21.18
CA ALA A 270 -20.19 -43.64 21.73
C ALA A 270 -19.09 -44.72 21.76
N ILE A 271 -17.86 -44.25 21.96
CA ILE A 271 -16.58 -44.95 22.17
C ILE A 271 -16.60 -46.16 23.12
N ASN A 272 -15.60 -47.04 22.95
CA ASN A 272 -15.05 -47.90 24.00
C ASN A 272 -13.51 -47.90 23.89
N ASP A 273 -12.82 -47.81 25.02
CA ASP A 273 -11.36 -48.00 25.11
C ASP A 273 -11.01 -49.49 25.02
N ALA A 274 -10.61 -49.93 23.83
CA ALA A 274 -9.81 -51.13 23.60
C ALA A 274 -9.10 -50.99 22.24
N GLY A 275 -7.77 -50.97 22.25
CA GLY A 275 -7.00 -51.10 21.01
C GLY A 275 -7.09 -52.52 20.44
N GLU A 276 -6.75 -52.66 19.16
CA GLU A 276 -6.62 -53.91 18.39
C GLU A 276 -7.92 -54.59 17.88
N VAL A 277 -8.16 -54.42 16.57
CA VAL A 277 -8.92 -55.33 15.68
C VAL A 277 -8.19 -55.24 14.32
N ASP A 278 -7.31 -56.17 13.97
CA ASP A 278 -7.56 -57.51 13.41
C ASP A 278 -8.28 -57.51 12.04
N LEU A 279 -7.74 -58.26 11.07
CA LEU A 279 -8.11 -58.26 9.65
C LEU A 279 -8.51 -59.67 9.20
N THR A 280 -9.82 -59.97 9.19
CA THR A 280 -10.34 -61.29 8.77
C THR A 280 -11.34 -61.23 7.61
N ASP A 281 -10.75 -61.15 6.41
CA ASP A 281 -10.88 -62.17 5.34
C ASP A 281 -12.18 -62.35 4.50
N GLN A 282 -11.99 -62.28 3.17
CA GLN A 282 -12.83 -62.75 2.04
C GLN A 282 -14.20 -62.07 1.78
N THR A 283 -14.62 -61.85 0.53
CA THR A 283 -14.42 -62.67 -0.69
C THR A 283 -14.26 -61.86 -1.98
N VAL A 284 -13.60 -62.48 -2.97
CA VAL A 284 -13.39 -61.94 -4.33
C VAL A 284 -13.89 -62.97 -5.36
N PRO A 285 -14.54 -62.54 -6.46
CA PRO A 285 -14.41 -63.22 -7.75
C PRO A 285 -13.57 -62.41 -8.74
N ASN A 286 -12.76 -63.09 -9.56
CA ASN A 286 -11.61 -62.53 -10.29
C ASN A 286 -11.78 -62.69 -11.83
N ALA A 287 -10.79 -62.19 -12.58
CA ALA A 287 -10.38 -62.54 -13.96
C ALA A 287 -11.00 -61.75 -15.14
N ALA A 288 -10.28 -61.49 -16.26
CA ALA A 288 -8.81 -61.50 -16.51
C ALA A 288 -8.44 -60.94 -17.92
N ALA A 289 -7.13 -60.70 -18.10
CA ALA A 289 -6.32 -60.70 -19.33
C ALA A 289 -6.38 -59.48 -20.31
N GLY A 290 -5.26 -59.05 -20.92
CA GLY A 290 -3.84 -59.38 -20.62
C GLY A 290 -2.83 -59.22 -21.79
N SER A 291 -1.53 -59.11 -21.44
CA SER A 291 -0.31 -59.11 -22.30
C SER A 291 -0.02 -57.83 -23.13
N THR A 292 1.22 -57.42 -23.42
CA THR A 292 2.55 -58.09 -23.33
C THR A 292 3.71 -57.23 -22.73
N ILE A 293 4.63 -57.91 -22.04
CA ILE A 293 6.11 -57.70 -21.84
C ILE A 293 6.79 -56.84 -22.95
N SER A 294 7.87 -56.06 -22.74
CA SER A 294 8.97 -56.05 -21.73
C SER A 294 9.14 -54.67 -20.99
N ASP A 295 10.25 -54.20 -20.36
CA ASP A 295 11.69 -54.57 -20.29
C ASP A 295 12.42 -54.10 -18.98
N ALA A 296 13.77 -54.11 -18.92
CA ALA A 296 14.60 -54.12 -17.69
C ALA A 296 15.37 -52.84 -17.26
N ALA A 297 15.58 -52.68 -15.94
CA ALA A 297 16.89 -52.41 -15.27
C ALA A 297 16.75 -52.33 -13.72
N ASP A 298 17.71 -52.88 -12.95
CA ASP A 298 17.67 -53.01 -11.47
C ASP A 298 18.56 -51.99 -10.68
N PRO A 299 18.35 -51.79 -9.35
CA PRO A 299 19.06 -50.79 -8.53
C PRO A 299 20.00 -51.33 -7.41
N VAL A 300 20.66 -50.38 -6.70
CA VAL A 300 21.47 -50.51 -5.44
C VAL A 300 22.79 -51.31 -5.52
N PRO A 301 23.83 -51.06 -4.67
CA PRO A 301 23.85 -51.40 -3.23
C PRO A 301 24.53 -50.35 -2.30
N MET A 302 24.85 -50.75 -1.06
CA MET A 302 25.21 -49.91 0.12
C MET A 302 26.52 -50.40 0.80
N LEU A 303 26.94 -49.77 1.92
CA LEU A 303 28.00 -50.20 2.90
C LEU A 303 29.48 -50.10 2.40
N ASP A 304 30.54 -49.86 3.22
CA ASP A 304 30.80 -49.48 4.64
C ASP A 304 32.23 -48.80 4.69
N ILE A 305 32.84 -48.21 5.75
CA ILE A 305 33.58 -48.86 6.88
C ILE A 305 34.17 -47.77 7.84
N THR A 306 33.84 -47.89 9.14
CA THR A 306 34.53 -47.56 10.43
C THR A 306 35.63 -46.46 10.66
N ALA A 307 35.41 -45.70 11.75
CA ALA A 307 36.32 -45.42 12.91
C ALA A 307 37.42 -44.32 12.93
N GLY A 308 37.50 -43.64 14.09
CA GLY A 308 38.58 -42.74 14.54
C GLY A 308 38.15 -41.78 15.66
N GLU A 309 38.65 -41.95 16.90
CA GLU A 309 38.40 -41.09 18.07
C GLU A 309 39.65 -40.25 18.43
N ASP A 310 39.46 -39.03 18.98
CA ASP A 310 40.36 -38.43 19.98
C ASP A 310 39.72 -37.17 20.62
N GLU A 311 40.01 -36.90 21.90
CA GLU A 311 39.48 -35.76 22.67
C GLU A 311 40.41 -34.51 22.60
N ILE A 312 39.89 -33.33 22.97
CA ILE A 312 40.54 -32.39 23.92
C ILE A 312 39.58 -31.29 24.40
N ALA A 313 39.74 -30.88 25.67
CA ALA A 313 38.78 -30.09 26.45
C ALA A 313 38.89 -28.55 26.28
N PRO A 314 37.83 -27.78 26.61
CA PRO A 314 37.85 -26.32 26.66
C PRO A 314 38.65 -25.76 27.86
N ARG A 315 39.00 -24.47 27.80
CA ARG A 315 39.51 -23.69 28.95
C ARG A 315 38.57 -22.54 29.28
N GLY A 316 38.06 -22.51 30.51
CA GLY A 316 37.56 -21.30 31.15
C GLY A 316 38.65 -20.60 31.95
N SER A 317 38.29 -19.47 32.57
CA SER A 317 39.05 -18.85 33.66
C SER A 317 38.10 -18.02 34.53
N ASP A 318 37.75 -18.55 35.70
CA ASP A 318 36.88 -17.90 36.66
C ASP A 318 37.58 -16.74 37.38
N ILE A 319 36.84 -15.67 37.68
CA ILE A 319 37.00 -14.92 38.94
C ILE A 319 35.60 -14.58 39.47
N ASP A 320 35.26 -15.15 40.62
CA ASP A 320 34.14 -14.73 41.47
C ASP A 320 34.69 -13.88 42.64
N LEU A 321 33.86 -12.97 43.18
CA LEU A 321 33.54 -12.90 44.61
C LEU A 321 32.82 -11.58 44.99
N SER A 322 31.56 -11.75 45.40
CA SER A 322 30.69 -10.90 46.23
C SER A 322 31.30 -9.71 47.00
N ALA A 323 30.60 -8.56 46.99
CA ALA A 323 30.63 -7.56 48.06
C ALA A 323 29.31 -6.77 48.19
N ASN A 324 28.55 -7.00 49.27
CA ASN A 324 27.42 -6.15 49.66
C ASN A 324 27.87 -5.05 50.65
N VAL A 325 27.37 -3.82 50.52
CA VAL A 325 27.02 -2.87 51.61
C VAL A 325 26.05 -1.81 51.07
N ASP A 326 25.18 -1.30 51.94
CA ASP A 326 24.00 -0.47 51.68
C ASP A 326 24.18 1.04 51.37
N GLU A 327 23.11 1.58 50.78
CA GLU A 327 22.46 2.89 51.02
C GLU A 327 23.09 4.28 50.72
N THR A 328 22.26 5.06 49.99
CA THR A 328 21.89 6.49 50.20
C THR A 328 22.68 7.68 49.59
N THR A 329 21.93 8.39 48.74
CA THR A 329 21.86 9.87 48.59
C THR A 329 23.12 10.73 48.67
N ALA A 330 23.71 11.02 47.50
CA ALA A 330 24.25 12.36 47.18
C ALA A 330 24.55 12.52 45.68
N ASP A 331 25.07 11.46 45.05
CA ASP A 331 25.86 11.60 43.82
C ASP A 331 25.01 11.72 42.53
N GLY A 332 23.80 11.17 42.51
CA GLY A 332 22.91 11.19 41.34
C GLY A 332 22.63 12.59 40.79
N ARG A 333 22.44 13.60 41.66
CA ARG A 333 22.21 15.00 41.22
C ARG A 333 23.41 15.61 40.50
N LYS A 334 24.64 15.17 40.79
CA LYS A 334 25.85 15.65 40.08
C LYS A 334 25.98 14.99 38.71
N ARG A 335 25.66 13.69 38.61
CA ARG A 335 25.69 12.96 37.33
C ARG A 335 24.59 13.47 36.38
N PHE A 336 23.39 13.75 36.90
CA PHE A 336 22.29 14.33 36.12
C PHE A 336 22.63 15.74 35.60
N ALA A 337 23.21 16.61 36.44
CA ALA A 337 23.66 17.94 36.01
C ALA A 337 24.80 17.89 34.97
N ALA A 338 25.69 16.89 35.06
CA ALA A 338 26.74 16.67 34.06
C ALA A 338 26.16 16.21 32.70
N ALA A 339 25.16 15.32 32.70
CA ALA A 339 24.49 14.88 31.47
C ALA A 339 23.82 16.05 30.74
N ILE A 340 23.07 16.90 31.46
CA ILE A 340 22.42 18.11 30.89
C ILE A 340 23.45 19.05 30.25
N ALA A 341 24.63 19.23 30.88
CA ALA A 341 25.70 20.07 30.34
C ALA A 341 26.31 19.50 29.04
N VAL A 342 26.37 18.18 28.88
CA VAL A 342 26.81 17.53 27.63
C VAL A 342 25.77 17.71 26.52
N ILE A 343 24.48 17.50 26.83
CA ILE A 343 23.38 17.68 25.87
C ILE A 343 23.33 19.12 25.36
N ALA A 344 23.40 20.12 26.25
CA ALA A 344 23.44 21.53 25.88
C ALA A 344 24.67 21.88 25.01
N GLY A 345 25.83 21.25 25.26
CA GLY A 345 27.01 21.37 24.40
C GLY A 345 26.82 20.81 22.99
N GLY A 346 26.09 19.70 22.86
CA GLY A 346 25.75 19.08 21.58
C GLY A 346 24.83 19.97 20.73
N VAL A 347 23.75 20.49 21.32
CA VAL A 347 22.79 21.38 20.63
C VAL A 347 23.47 22.63 20.07
N ILE A 348 24.40 23.24 20.82
CA ILE A 348 25.17 24.42 20.34
C ILE A 348 26.06 24.05 19.14
N LEU A 349 26.67 22.86 19.12
CA LEU A 349 27.48 22.40 17.99
C LEU A 349 26.61 22.14 16.75
N ILE A 350 25.43 21.56 16.90
CA ILE A 350 24.46 21.33 15.81
C ILE A 350 24.01 22.68 15.21
N ALA A 351 23.65 23.66 16.04
CA ALA A 351 23.25 24.99 15.59
C ALA A 351 24.37 25.71 14.80
N VAL A 352 25.63 25.60 15.25
CA VAL A 352 26.79 26.13 14.51
C VAL A 352 27.00 25.39 13.19
N PHE A 353 26.80 24.08 13.15
CA PHE A 353 26.95 23.29 11.92
C PHE A 353 25.86 23.60 10.89
N GLY A 354 24.61 23.75 11.33
CA GLY A 354 23.48 24.19 10.49
C GLY A 354 23.70 25.57 9.87
N TYR A 355 24.25 26.52 10.63
CA TYR A 355 24.65 27.83 10.10
C TYR A 355 25.70 27.73 8.98
N TYR A 356 26.69 26.84 9.12
CA TYR A 356 27.67 26.56 8.06
C TYR A 356 27.13 25.71 6.89
N TRP A 357 26.01 25.02 7.07
CA TRP A 357 25.32 24.26 6.02
C TRP A 357 24.52 25.19 5.09
N LEU A 358 23.69 26.10 5.65
CA LEU A 358 22.99 27.13 4.85
C LEU A 358 23.97 28.02 4.07
N ALA A 359 25.10 28.38 4.67
CA ALA A 359 26.10 29.28 4.08
C ALA A 359 26.90 28.69 2.89
N ARG A 360 26.50 27.52 2.36
CA ARG A 360 27.26 26.77 1.33
C ARG A 360 26.50 26.40 0.06
N ILE A 361 25.23 26.78 -0.06
CA ILE A 361 24.44 26.63 -1.29
C ILE A 361 24.93 27.66 -2.32
N PRO A 362 25.35 27.27 -3.54
CA PRO A 362 25.58 28.21 -4.63
C PRO A 362 24.22 28.74 -5.12
N GLY A 363 23.97 30.03 -4.96
CA GLY A 363 22.78 30.68 -5.51
C GLY A 363 23.02 31.12 -6.96
N ASP A 364 22.10 30.78 -7.87
CA ASP A 364 22.01 31.41 -9.19
C ASP A 364 21.67 32.90 -9.06
N GLU A 365 22.31 33.75 -9.87
CA GLU A 365 22.04 35.19 -9.86
C GLU A 365 20.68 35.50 -10.54
N PRO A 366 19.76 36.24 -9.89
CA PRO A 366 18.52 36.67 -10.53
C PRO A 366 18.80 37.72 -11.61
N GLY A 367 18.46 37.39 -12.86
CA GLY A 367 18.55 38.29 -14.00
C GLY A 367 17.70 39.56 -13.82
N SER A 368 18.17 40.68 -14.38
CA SER A 368 17.63 42.01 -14.08
C SER A 368 16.38 42.38 -14.90
N GLU A 369 15.31 42.78 -14.20
CA GLU A 369 14.22 43.56 -14.78
C GLU A 369 14.50 45.08 -14.73
N PRO A 370 14.04 45.87 -15.72
CA PRO A 370 14.32 47.30 -15.80
C PRO A 370 13.39 48.15 -14.91
N ARG A 371 13.98 49.10 -14.19
CA ARG A 371 13.25 50.16 -13.47
C ARG A 371 12.28 50.93 -14.37
N ILE A 372 11.05 51.12 -13.88
CA ILE A 372 10.28 52.34 -14.11
C ILE A 372 9.99 52.97 -12.74
N THR A 373 10.17 54.28 -12.63
CA THR A 373 10.07 55.05 -11.38
C THR A 373 8.65 55.50 -11.09
N ALA A 374 8.22 55.44 -9.83
CA ALA A 374 6.94 55.97 -9.39
C ALA A 374 6.98 57.50 -9.26
N GLU A 375 6.34 58.22 -10.18
CA GLU A 375 6.01 59.64 -9.98
C GLU A 375 4.79 60.10 -10.82
N GLN A 376 3.57 59.92 -10.30
CA GLN A 376 2.47 60.89 -10.39
C GLN A 376 1.28 60.46 -9.50
N THR A 377 0.52 61.43 -9.00
CA THR A 377 -0.41 61.26 -7.87
C THR A 377 -1.84 61.72 -8.20
N ALA A 378 -2.82 61.07 -7.57
CA ALA A 378 -4.19 61.56 -7.29
C ALA A 378 -5.15 61.90 -8.46
N SER A 379 -6.04 60.96 -8.77
CA SER A 379 -7.51 61.08 -8.59
C SER A 379 -8.15 59.68 -8.75
N GLU A 380 -9.28 59.31 -8.17
CA GLU A 380 -10.20 60.01 -7.25
C GLU A 380 -10.90 58.98 -6.34
N THR A 381 -11.47 59.39 -5.21
CA THR A 381 -11.97 58.43 -4.19
C THR A 381 -13.49 58.33 -4.13
N ALA A 382 -14.00 57.09 -4.16
CA ALA A 382 -15.30 56.62 -3.67
C ALA A 382 -16.62 57.25 -4.18
N ARG A 383 -17.53 56.38 -4.61
CA ARG A 383 -18.98 56.45 -4.37
C ARG A 383 -19.59 55.05 -4.40
N ASP A 384 -20.70 54.89 -3.69
CA ASP A 384 -21.33 53.61 -3.32
C ASP A 384 -22.85 53.65 -3.62
N ALA A 385 -23.53 52.52 -3.43
CA ALA A 385 -24.97 52.24 -3.48
C ALA A 385 -25.63 51.90 -4.84
N ALA A 386 -26.52 50.90 -4.77
CA ALA A 386 -27.48 50.45 -5.81
C ALA A 386 -28.84 51.20 -5.64
N PRO A 387 -30.00 50.91 -6.31
CA PRO A 387 -30.53 49.60 -6.79
C PRO A 387 -31.22 49.61 -8.20
N ALA A 388 -31.88 48.50 -8.58
CA ALA A 388 -32.72 48.31 -9.79
C ALA A 388 -34.21 48.70 -9.56
N PRO A 389 -35.11 48.78 -10.60
CA PRO A 389 -35.81 47.58 -11.11
C PRO A 389 -36.46 47.58 -12.56
N ALA A 390 -36.85 46.38 -13.03
CA ALA A 390 -38.08 45.99 -13.80
C ALA A 390 -38.39 46.38 -15.30
N GLU A 391 -39.40 45.64 -15.85
CA GLU A 391 -40.15 45.75 -17.15
C GLU A 391 -39.46 45.24 -18.45
N ASP A 392 -40.09 44.54 -19.43
CA ASP A 392 -41.47 44.00 -19.63
C ASP A 392 -41.51 42.71 -20.55
N ARG A 393 -42.71 42.15 -20.83
CA ARG A 393 -43.15 40.92 -21.57
C ARG A 393 -43.31 41.13 -23.11
N PRO A 394 -43.82 40.20 -23.98
CA PRO A 394 -44.44 38.82 -23.84
C PRO A 394 -43.77 37.70 -24.71
N ALA A 395 -44.11 36.39 -24.74
CA ALA A 395 -45.13 35.48 -24.14
C ALA A 395 -46.23 34.90 -25.08
N SER A 396 -46.21 33.57 -25.37
CA SER A 396 -47.30 32.73 -25.94
C SER A 396 -47.10 31.21 -25.70
N GLU A 397 -48.17 30.46 -25.42
CA GLU A 397 -48.22 29.04 -24.99
C GLU A 397 -48.64 28.09 -26.15
N PRO A 398 -48.94 26.77 -25.98
CA PRO A 398 -48.76 25.87 -24.82
C PRO A 398 -48.14 24.48 -25.14
N GLU A 399 -47.80 23.72 -24.09
CA GLU A 399 -47.71 22.24 -24.11
C GLU A 399 -48.60 21.65 -22.99
N SER A 400 -49.08 20.41 -23.14
CA SER A 400 -50.23 19.88 -22.40
C SER A 400 -49.93 19.26 -21.03
N ALA A 401 -50.90 19.39 -20.12
CA ALA A 401 -50.88 18.88 -18.75
C ALA A 401 -50.97 17.33 -18.65
N PRO A 402 -50.66 16.71 -17.49
CA PRO A 402 -50.35 15.28 -17.39
C PRO A 402 -51.57 14.37 -17.19
N ALA A 403 -51.32 13.05 -17.23
CA ALA A 403 -52.22 12.01 -16.74
C ALA A 403 -51.68 11.38 -15.44
N GLU A 404 -52.57 10.77 -14.66
CA GLU A 404 -52.41 10.41 -13.25
C GLU A 404 -52.70 8.92 -13.03
N GLU A 405 -51.72 8.15 -12.56
CA GLU A 405 -51.82 6.75 -12.08
C GLU A 405 -50.56 6.44 -11.25
N ALA A 406 -50.54 5.55 -10.24
CA ALA A 406 -51.55 5.13 -9.25
C ALA A 406 -50.78 4.37 -8.13
N GLU A 407 -51.14 4.57 -6.87
CA GLU A 407 -50.40 3.97 -5.74
C GLU A 407 -50.77 2.49 -5.50
N THR A 408 -49.81 1.56 -5.61
CA THR A 408 -49.98 0.16 -5.17
C THR A 408 -48.72 -0.39 -4.47
N ALA A 409 -48.95 -1.24 -3.46
CA ALA A 409 -47.97 -1.76 -2.50
C ALA A 409 -46.95 -2.76 -3.10
N PRO A 410 -45.82 -3.06 -2.42
CA PRO A 410 -44.66 -3.69 -3.06
C PRO A 410 -44.87 -5.18 -3.37
N ALA A 411 -44.45 -5.58 -4.56
CA ALA A 411 -44.29 -6.99 -4.93
C ALA A 411 -42.94 -7.53 -4.43
N THR A 412 -42.94 -8.76 -3.91
CA THR A 412 -41.73 -9.46 -3.46
C THR A 412 -40.72 -9.64 -4.59
N ALA A 413 -39.49 -9.18 -4.39
CA ALA A 413 -38.39 -9.45 -5.31
C ALA A 413 -38.07 -10.96 -5.30
N SER A 414 -38.43 -11.66 -6.39
CA SER A 414 -37.97 -13.03 -6.63
C SER A 414 -36.60 -12.95 -7.28
N THR A 415 -35.55 -13.28 -6.52
CA THR A 415 -34.18 -13.41 -7.04
C THR A 415 -34.20 -14.40 -8.20
N THR A 416 -33.98 -13.89 -9.42
CA THR A 416 -33.72 -14.73 -10.58
C THR A 416 -32.21 -14.85 -10.67
N GLU A 417 -31.72 -16.06 -10.48
CA GLU A 417 -30.30 -16.39 -10.50
C GLU A 417 -29.75 -16.20 -11.92
N THR A 418 -29.06 -15.09 -12.14
CA THR A 418 -28.48 -14.77 -13.46
C THR A 418 -27.25 -15.64 -13.67
N GLU A 419 -27.35 -16.65 -14.54
CA GLU A 419 -26.16 -17.44 -14.94
C GLU A 419 -25.08 -16.51 -15.54
N PRO A 420 -23.79 -16.75 -15.24
CA PRO A 420 -22.72 -15.89 -15.71
C PRO A 420 -22.63 -15.91 -17.24
N VAL A 421 -22.61 -14.71 -17.84
CA VAL A 421 -22.56 -14.55 -19.30
C VAL A 421 -21.21 -15.05 -19.82
N SER A 422 -21.19 -16.28 -20.33
CA SER A 422 -20.03 -16.90 -20.95
C SER A 422 -19.57 -16.06 -22.15
N ALA A 423 -18.52 -15.26 -21.95
CA ALA A 423 -17.89 -14.49 -23.01
C ALA A 423 -17.38 -15.45 -24.12
N PRO A 424 -17.60 -15.14 -25.41
CA PRO A 424 -17.16 -16.01 -26.49
C PRO A 424 -15.63 -16.12 -26.49
N LEU A 425 -15.12 -17.35 -26.63
CA LEU A 425 -13.69 -17.67 -26.58
C LEU A 425 -12.85 -16.69 -27.42
N PRO A 426 -11.79 -16.08 -26.85
CA PRO A 426 -10.99 -15.08 -27.55
C PRO A 426 -10.37 -15.68 -28.81
N LYS A 427 -10.34 -14.88 -29.89
CA LYS A 427 -9.68 -15.27 -31.15
C LYS A 427 -8.19 -15.57 -30.88
N PRO A 428 -7.57 -16.52 -31.62
CA PRO A 428 -6.16 -16.82 -31.43
C PRO A 428 -5.29 -15.58 -31.64
N ALA A 429 -4.26 -15.44 -30.80
CA ALA A 429 -3.33 -14.32 -30.92
C ALA A 429 -2.50 -14.37 -32.20
N PHE A 430 -2.08 -13.19 -32.65
CA PHE A 430 -1.34 -12.99 -33.89
C PHE A 430 -0.18 -12.01 -33.68
N ARG A 431 0.81 -12.02 -34.56
CA ARG A 431 1.81 -10.96 -34.68
C ARG A 431 1.72 -10.39 -36.10
N ASP A 432 1.76 -9.07 -36.23
CA ASP A 432 1.84 -8.43 -37.54
C ASP A 432 3.30 -8.38 -38.01
N PRO A 433 3.59 -8.61 -39.30
CA PRO A 433 4.93 -8.55 -39.84
C PRO A 433 5.44 -7.10 -39.89
N LEU A 434 6.71 -6.90 -39.57
CA LEU A 434 7.36 -5.57 -39.67
C LEU A 434 7.96 -5.37 -41.07
N ALA A 435 7.80 -4.17 -41.65
CA ALA A 435 8.39 -3.82 -42.94
C ALA A 435 9.92 -3.97 -42.99
N GLY A 436 10.61 -3.72 -41.88
CA GLY A 436 12.06 -3.98 -41.73
C GLY A 436 12.45 -5.46 -41.54
N GLY A 437 11.48 -6.37 -41.51
CA GLY A 437 11.66 -7.79 -41.21
C GLY A 437 11.51 -8.13 -39.72
N GLY A 438 11.01 -9.33 -39.45
CA GLY A 438 10.60 -9.75 -38.10
C GLY A 438 9.10 -9.58 -37.87
N GLN A 439 8.71 -9.55 -36.60
CA GLN A 439 7.33 -9.55 -36.13
C GLN A 439 7.14 -8.48 -35.05
N GLY A 440 5.98 -7.83 -35.03
CA GLY A 440 5.54 -6.96 -33.93
C GLY A 440 5.12 -7.76 -32.68
N PRO A 441 4.64 -7.08 -31.61
CA PRO A 441 4.19 -7.73 -30.38
C PRO A 441 3.06 -8.74 -30.62
N LEU A 442 2.91 -9.71 -29.70
CA LEU A 442 1.84 -10.73 -29.76
C LEU A 442 0.52 -10.09 -29.32
N MET A 443 -0.46 -10.03 -30.21
CA MET A 443 -1.72 -9.33 -30.02
C MET A 443 -2.88 -10.29 -29.73
N ARG A 444 -3.66 -10.02 -28.68
CA ARG A 444 -4.92 -10.69 -28.32
C ARG A 444 -6.11 -9.85 -28.80
N PRO A 445 -6.96 -10.36 -29.72
CA PRO A 445 -8.22 -9.70 -30.06
C PRO A 445 -9.23 -9.82 -28.91
N LEU A 446 -9.71 -8.68 -28.40
CA LEU A 446 -10.75 -8.62 -27.37
C LEU A 446 -12.13 -8.36 -28.04
N PRO A 447 -13.22 -8.89 -27.48
CA PRO A 447 -14.56 -8.65 -28.00
C PRO A 447 -15.01 -7.20 -27.72
N ALA A 448 -15.85 -6.65 -28.60
CA ALA A 448 -16.63 -5.46 -28.24
C ALA A 448 -17.63 -5.81 -27.13
N GLY A 449 -17.95 -4.85 -26.25
CA GLY A 449 -18.79 -5.09 -25.09
C GLY A 449 -19.17 -3.82 -24.35
N GLN A 450 -19.78 -3.99 -23.19
CA GLN A 450 -19.94 -2.95 -22.17
C GLN A 450 -19.42 -3.52 -20.86
N PHE A 451 -18.83 -2.67 -20.04
CA PHE A 451 -18.42 -3.01 -18.67
C PHE A 451 -18.61 -1.82 -17.76
N GLN A 452 -18.55 -2.06 -16.47
CA GLN A 452 -18.64 -1.05 -15.44
C GLN A 452 -17.21 -0.61 -15.06
N MET A 453 -16.92 0.68 -15.22
CA MET A 453 -15.57 1.25 -15.12
C MET A 453 -15.43 2.12 -13.87
N GLY A 454 -14.29 2.04 -13.20
CA GLY A 454 -14.00 2.78 -11.96
C GLY A 454 -14.44 2.01 -10.71
N SER A 455 -14.63 2.72 -9.60
CA SER A 455 -15.17 2.14 -8.37
C SER A 455 -15.70 3.22 -7.43
N SER A 456 -16.51 2.80 -6.45
CA SER A 456 -16.91 3.69 -5.35
C SER A 456 -15.80 3.98 -4.32
N ARG A 457 -14.60 3.40 -4.43
CA ARG A 457 -13.60 3.39 -3.35
C ARG A 457 -12.81 4.69 -3.23
N PHE A 458 -12.07 5.05 -4.26
CA PHE A 458 -11.16 6.20 -4.27
C PHE A 458 -11.70 7.30 -5.20
N ARG A 459 -11.41 8.58 -4.90
CA ARG A 459 -11.98 9.70 -5.65
C ARG A 459 -11.66 9.63 -7.15
N GLU A 460 -10.45 9.22 -7.48
CA GLU A 460 -9.94 9.09 -8.83
C GLU A 460 -10.74 8.07 -9.65
N GLU A 461 -11.27 7.05 -8.96
CA GLU A 461 -12.03 5.94 -9.53
C GLU A 461 -13.54 6.23 -9.59
N ARG A 462 -14.02 7.33 -8.96
CA ARG A 462 -15.42 7.75 -8.93
C ARG A 462 -15.74 8.73 -10.08
N PRO A 463 -17.01 8.81 -10.55
CA PRO A 463 -18.07 7.84 -10.34
C PRO A 463 -17.80 6.55 -11.13
N GLU A 464 -18.27 5.45 -10.57
CA GLU A 464 -18.34 4.17 -11.25
C GLU A 464 -19.39 4.25 -12.37
N HIS A 465 -19.03 3.98 -13.62
CA HIS A 465 -19.85 4.30 -14.78
C HIS A 465 -19.71 3.28 -15.93
N THR A 466 -20.80 3.06 -16.67
CA THR A 466 -20.82 2.07 -17.76
C THR A 466 -20.14 2.61 -19.02
N VAL A 467 -19.18 1.85 -19.56
CA VAL A 467 -18.42 2.23 -20.76
C VAL A 467 -18.58 1.19 -21.87
N THR A 468 -18.87 1.66 -23.08
CA THR A 468 -18.91 0.82 -24.29
C THR A 468 -17.54 0.71 -24.92
N VAL A 469 -17.10 -0.53 -25.16
CA VAL A 469 -15.79 -0.87 -25.73
C VAL A 469 -16.01 -1.45 -27.13
N GLN A 470 -15.27 -0.94 -28.12
CA GLN A 470 -15.30 -1.48 -29.48
C GLN A 470 -14.43 -2.74 -29.60
N ARG A 471 -14.38 -3.36 -30.80
CA ARG A 471 -13.50 -4.51 -31.04
C ARG A 471 -12.09 -4.02 -31.31
N PHE A 472 -11.14 -4.40 -30.47
CA PHE A 472 -9.72 -4.04 -30.60
C PHE A 472 -8.82 -5.26 -30.39
N ALA A 473 -7.50 -5.09 -30.52
CA ALA A 473 -6.54 -6.06 -30.04
C ALA A 473 -5.49 -5.39 -29.16
N ILE A 474 -5.15 -5.99 -28.02
CA ILE A 474 -4.13 -5.50 -27.08
C ILE A 474 -2.90 -6.42 -27.13
N SER A 475 -1.69 -5.92 -26.87
CA SER A 475 -0.56 -6.83 -26.72
C SER A 475 -0.77 -7.71 -25.49
N GLN A 476 -0.52 -9.02 -25.67
CA GLN A 476 -0.76 -10.06 -24.66
C GLN A 476 0.06 -9.83 -23.37
N TYR A 477 1.14 -9.07 -23.51
CA TYR A 477 2.14 -8.74 -22.51
C TYR A 477 2.49 -7.25 -22.63
N GLU A 478 3.21 -6.76 -21.61
CA GLU A 478 3.96 -5.50 -21.65
C GLU A 478 4.94 -5.50 -22.84
N ILE A 479 5.29 -4.33 -23.39
CA ILE A 479 6.30 -4.25 -24.47
C ILE A 479 7.69 -4.59 -23.91
N THR A 480 8.32 -5.61 -24.49
CA THR A 480 9.63 -6.08 -24.01
C THR A 480 10.79 -5.16 -24.40
N ILE A 481 11.89 -5.23 -23.64
CA ILE A 481 13.15 -4.56 -23.97
C ILE A 481 13.60 -4.89 -25.41
N ALA A 482 13.48 -6.14 -25.89
CA ALA A 482 13.89 -6.51 -27.25
C ALA A 482 12.90 -6.13 -28.36
N GLU A 483 11.63 -5.88 -28.03
CA GLU A 483 10.68 -5.27 -28.96
C GLU A 483 10.93 -3.76 -29.07
N TYR A 484 11.19 -3.09 -27.94
CA TYR A 484 11.56 -1.67 -27.90
C TYR A 484 12.93 -1.38 -28.54
N GLU A 485 13.92 -2.29 -28.41
CA GLU A 485 15.25 -2.12 -29.03
C GLU A 485 15.17 -1.98 -30.55
N ARG A 486 14.16 -2.58 -31.19
CA ARG A 486 13.90 -2.44 -32.64
C ARG A 486 13.50 -1.02 -32.99
N TYR A 487 12.64 -0.40 -32.19
CA TYR A 487 12.23 1.00 -32.33
C TYR A 487 13.41 1.94 -32.10
N ALA A 488 14.15 1.77 -31.00
CA ALA A 488 15.32 2.56 -30.68
C ALA A 488 16.36 2.52 -31.81
N ARG A 489 16.72 1.30 -32.26
CA ARG A 489 17.67 1.07 -33.37
C ARG A 489 17.17 1.62 -34.71
N ALA A 490 15.87 1.56 -35.00
CA ALA A 490 15.29 2.07 -36.25
C ALA A 490 15.13 3.60 -36.30
N THR A 491 15.06 4.26 -35.13
CA THR A 491 14.89 5.72 -35.03
C THR A 491 16.18 6.46 -34.64
N GLY A 492 17.20 5.75 -34.14
CA GLY A 492 18.40 6.35 -33.58
C GLY A 492 18.23 6.89 -32.16
N LYS A 493 17.11 6.58 -31.49
CA LYS A 493 16.89 6.90 -30.07
C LYS A 493 17.80 6.02 -29.20
N ALA A 494 18.30 6.57 -28.10
CA ALA A 494 18.99 5.79 -27.08
C ALA A 494 18.04 4.77 -26.42
N MET A 495 18.58 3.62 -25.99
CA MET A 495 17.86 2.74 -25.06
C MET A 495 17.72 3.43 -23.70
N PRO A 496 16.59 3.26 -22.99
CA PRO A 496 16.47 3.67 -21.59
C PRO A 496 17.43 2.85 -20.71
N GLU A 497 17.76 3.37 -19.53
CA GLU A 497 18.61 2.64 -18.60
C GLU A 497 17.86 1.47 -17.97
N SER A 498 18.36 0.26 -18.18
CA SER A 498 17.71 -1.00 -17.77
C SER A 498 18.65 -1.88 -16.95
N PHE A 499 19.01 -1.40 -15.75
CA PHE A 499 19.73 -2.08 -14.65
C PHE A 499 20.78 -3.15 -15.07
N GLY A 500 21.63 -2.82 -16.05
CA GLY A 500 22.86 -3.54 -16.37
C GLY A 500 22.74 -4.98 -16.92
N GLN A 501 21.57 -5.47 -17.35
CA GLN A 501 21.40 -6.88 -17.73
C GLN A 501 20.72 -7.14 -19.09
N SER A 502 21.18 -8.22 -19.74
CA SER A 502 20.67 -8.74 -21.02
C SER A 502 19.33 -9.48 -20.85
N ARG A 503 18.25 -8.73 -20.59
CA ARG A 503 16.91 -9.22 -20.27
C ARG A 503 15.91 -8.90 -21.39
N SER A 504 16.07 -9.57 -22.53
CA SER A 504 15.27 -9.34 -23.76
C SER A 504 13.77 -9.59 -23.62
N ASP A 505 13.38 -10.33 -22.58
CA ASP A 505 12.07 -10.85 -22.24
C ASP A 505 11.40 -10.13 -21.04
N HIS A 506 12.04 -9.09 -20.50
CA HIS A 506 11.47 -8.25 -19.45
C HIS A 506 10.78 -7.03 -20.08
N PRO A 507 9.78 -6.41 -19.40
CA PRO A 507 9.16 -5.17 -19.84
C PRO A 507 10.19 -4.05 -19.95
N VAL A 508 9.97 -3.14 -20.90
CA VAL A 508 10.77 -1.91 -21.00
C VAL A 508 10.29 -0.89 -19.96
N ILE A 509 11.23 -0.40 -19.16
CA ILE A 509 11.05 0.61 -18.10
C ILE A 509 11.93 1.83 -18.37
N ASN A 510 11.84 2.86 -17.53
CA ASN A 510 12.52 4.14 -17.71
C ASN A 510 12.17 4.82 -19.06
N VAL A 511 10.96 4.58 -19.55
CA VAL A 511 10.39 5.18 -20.76
C VAL A 511 9.36 6.24 -20.41
N SER A 512 9.46 7.40 -21.05
CA SER A 512 8.44 8.45 -20.92
C SER A 512 7.18 8.11 -21.70
N TRP A 513 6.05 8.74 -21.37
CA TRP A 513 4.81 8.58 -22.14
C TRP A 513 5.02 8.91 -23.63
N ALA A 514 5.81 9.95 -23.93
CA ALA A 514 6.14 10.35 -25.29
C ALA A 514 6.93 9.28 -26.06
N ASP A 515 7.71 8.47 -25.35
CA ASP A 515 8.50 7.37 -25.94
C ASP A 515 7.65 6.12 -26.16
N ALA A 516 6.71 5.83 -25.25
CA ALA A 516 5.71 4.79 -25.40
C ALA A 516 4.76 5.08 -26.58
N ALA A 517 4.30 6.33 -26.71
CA ALA A 517 3.55 6.80 -27.87
C ALA A 517 4.40 6.77 -29.16
N GLY A 518 5.66 7.22 -29.09
CA GLY A 518 6.58 7.21 -30.24
C GLY A 518 6.92 5.80 -30.75
N TYR A 519 6.94 4.80 -29.87
CA TYR A 519 7.02 3.38 -30.22
C TYR A 519 5.79 2.94 -31.00
N ALA A 520 4.58 3.29 -30.53
CA ALA A 520 3.34 2.92 -31.19
C ALA A 520 3.23 3.57 -32.59
N ASP A 521 3.52 4.87 -32.71
CA ASP A 521 3.63 5.59 -34.00
C ASP A 521 4.59 4.91 -34.98
N TRP A 522 5.70 4.36 -34.48
CA TRP A 522 6.65 3.60 -35.30
C TRP A 522 6.09 2.23 -35.70
N LEU A 523 5.46 1.50 -34.78
CA LEU A 523 4.85 0.19 -35.02
C LEU A 523 3.72 0.28 -36.06
N SER A 524 2.91 1.34 -36.01
CA SER A 524 1.89 1.67 -37.03
C SER A 524 2.52 1.77 -38.42
N ARG A 525 3.63 2.52 -38.53
CA ARG A 525 4.38 2.70 -39.79
C ARG A 525 5.14 1.44 -40.24
N GLN A 526 5.46 0.51 -39.33
CA GLN A 526 6.09 -0.77 -39.69
C GLN A 526 5.08 -1.83 -40.15
N THR A 527 3.86 -1.82 -39.64
CA THR A 527 2.83 -2.84 -39.91
C THR A 527 1.82 -2.43 -40.97
N GLY A 528 1.56 -1.13 -41.13
CA GLY A 528 0.46 -0.61 -41.96
C GLY A 528 -0.91 -0.70 -41.27
N HIS A 529 -0.94 -0.94 -39.96
CA HIS A 529 -2.13 -0.93 -39.12
C HIS A 529 -2.06 0.21 -38.11
N ASP A 530 -3.19 0.59 -37.53
CA ASP A 530 -3.22 1.65 -36.52
C ASP A 530 -2.92 1.07 -35.14
N TYR A 531 -1.82 1.50 -34.53
CA TYR A 531 -1.33 1.12 -33.20
C TYR A 531 -1.15 2.37 -32.34
N ARG A 532 -1.60 2.29 -31.09
CA ARG A 532 -1.50 3.36 -30.08
C ARG A 532 -1.39 2.75 -28.66
N LEU A 533 -1.28 3.60 -27.65
CA LEU A 533 -1.46 3.17 -26.26
C LEU A 533 -2.96 2.88 -26.00
N PRO A 534 -3.31 1.91 -25.13
CA PRO A 534 -4.69 1.72 -24.68
C PRO A 534 -5.20 2.99 -24.00
N THR A 535 -6.48 3.30 -24.12
CA THR A 535 -7.10 4.23 -23.17
C THR A 535 -7.21 3.58 -21.79
N GLU A 536 -7.46 4.38 -20.74
CA GLU A 536 -7.76 3.84 -19.41
C GLU A 536 -8.92 2.84 -19.45
N ALA A 537 -9.95 3.10 -20.26
CA ALA A 537 -11.12 2.25 -20.39
C ALA A 537 -10.84 0.93 -21.13
N GLU A 538 -10.04 0.96 -22.19
CA GLU A 538 -9.62 -0.26 -22.90
C GLU A 538 -8.65 -1.09 -22.05
N TRP A 539 -7.79 -0.41 -21.30
CA TRP A 539 -6.88 -1.04 -20.34
C TRP A 539 -7.66 -1.73 -19.22
N GLU A 540 -8.62 -1.03 -18.60
CA GLU A 540 -9.42 -1.54 -17.48
C GLU A 540 -10.31 -2.72 -17.90
N TYR A 541 -10.97 -2.61 -19.05
CA TYR A 541 -11.70 -3.72 -19.67
C TYR A 541 -10.79 -4.93 -19.95
N ALA A 542 -9.58 -4.68 -20.49
CA ALA A 542 -8.61 -5.74 -20.73
C ALA A 542 -8.08 -6.37 -19.44
N ALA A 543 -7.97 -5.61 -18.35
CA ALA A 543 -7.49 -6.07 -17.05
C ALA A 543 -8.54 -6.91 -16.32
N ALA A 544 -9.78 -6.39 -16.20
CA ALA A 544 -10.91 -7.04 -15.55
C ALA A 544 -11.26 -8.40 -16.15
N GLY A 545 -10.99 -8.60 -17.45
CA GLY A 545 -11.12 -9.91 -18.11
C GLY A 545 -12.55 -10.45 -18.15
N GLY A 546 -13.55 -9.55 -18.08
CA GLY A 546 -14.97 -9.90 -18.00
C GLY A 546 -15.49 -10.21 -16.58
N GLN A 547 -14.75 -9.86 -15.52
CA GLN A 547 -15.24 -9.89 -14.13
C GLN A 547 -15.62 -8.48 -13.64
N GLU A 548 -16.47 -8.43 -12.61
CA GLU A 548 -16.87 -7.21 -11.88
C GLU A 548 -16.21 -7.13 -10.48
N THR A 549 -15.08 -7.81 -10.30
CA THR A 549 -14.35 -7.94 -9.03
C THR A 549 -12.97 -7.31 -9.08
N ASP A 550 -12.50 -6.75 -7.95
CA ASP A 550 -11.20 -6.06 -7.77
C ASP A 550 -10.05 -6.62 -8.63
N TYR A 551 -9.90 -7.94 -8.62
CA TYR A 551 -8.97 -8.70 -9.43
C TYR A 551 -9.73 -9.60 -10.40
N TRP A 552 -9.15 -9.93 -11.56
CA TRP A 552 -9.80 -10.82 -12.54
C TRP A 552 -10.00 -12.26 -12.04
N TRP A 553 -9.34 -12.65 -10.94
CA TRP A 553 -9.53 -13.93 -10.27
C TRP A 553 -10.49 -13.87 -9.07
N GLY A 554 -10.90 -12.69 -8.59
CA GLY A 554 -11.82 -12.55 -7.46
C GLY A 554 -11.70 -11.23 -6.68
N VAL A 555 -12.18 -11.25 -5.43
CA VAL A 555 -12.26 -10.06 -4.54
C VAL A 555 -11.11 -9.93 -3.54
N THR A 556 -10.16 -10.87 -3.55
CA THR A 556 -8.99 -10.91 -2.66
C THR A 556 -7.73 -11.21 -3.46
N MET A 557 -6.58 -10.69 -3.01
CA MET A 557 -5.29 -11.12 -3.54
C MET A 557 -5.09 -12.63 -3.28
N GLU A 558 -4.46 -13.31 -4.23
CA GLU A 558 -4.04 -14.71 -4.09
C GLU A 558 -2.56 -14.82 -4.47
N PRO A 559 -1.75 -15.57 -3.70
CA PRO A 559 -0.39 -15.94 -4.09
C PRO A 559 -0.31 -16.54 -5.50
N GLY A 560 0.82 -16.33 -6.19
CA GLY A 560 1.01 -16.83 -7.56
C GLY A 560 0.11 -16.20 -8.65
N ARG A 561 -0.67 -15.14 -8.38
CA ARG A 561 -1.50 -14.45 -9.40
C ARG A 561 -0.86 -13.24 -10.06
N ALA A 562 -0.02 -12.50 -9.33
CA ALA A 562 0.60 -11.27 -9.81
C ALA A 562 2.00 -11.07 -9.21
N TYR A 563 2.87 -10.38 -9.95
CA TYR A 563 4.21 -10.04 -9.46
C TYR A 563 4.19 -8.70 -8.74
N CYS A 564 4.01 -8.71 -7.40
CA CYS A 564 4.09 -7.49 -6.60
C CYS A 564 4.61 -7.70 -5.17
N PHE A 565 4.91 -6.58 -4.52
CA PHE A 565 5.42 -6.47 -3.18
C PHE A 565 4.34 -6.86 -2.17
N GLY A 566 4.45 -8.06 -1.58
CA GLY A 566 3.43 -8.61 -0.70
C GLY A 566 2.23 -9.25 -1.42
N CYS A 567 2.30 -9.47 -2.73
CA CYS A 567 1.33 -10.34 -3.44
C CYS A 567 1.42 -11.80 -2.98
N ASP A 568 2.59 -12.22 -2.50
CA ASP A 568 2.98 -13.60 -2.22
C ASP A 568 4.17 -13.55 -1.24
N GLU A 569 4.19 -14.41 -0.22
CA GLU A 569 5.25 -14.40 0.81
C GLU A 569 6.60 -14.88 0.29
N GLU A 570 6.63 -15.69 -0.77
CA GLU A 570 7.87 -16.14 -1.40
C GLU A 570 8.47 -15.05 -2.32
N LEU A 571 7.67 -14.08 -2.78
CA LEU A 571 8.11 -13.02 -3.69
C LEU A 571 8.73 -11.84 -2.93
N GLN A 572 10.03 -11.62 -3.17
CA GLN A 572 10.76 -10.41 -2.74
C GLN A 572 11.19 -9.58 -3.97
N PRO A 573 10.24 -8.94 -4.68
CA PRO A 573 10.51 -8.20 -5.91
C PRO A 573 11.34 -6.93 -5.62
N ARG A 574 12.43 -6.76 -6.39
CA ARG A 574 13.31 -5.57 -6.35
C ARG A 574 13.43 -4.84 -7.70
N MET A 575 12.92 -5.47 -8.76
CA MET A 575 12.90 -5.01 -10.15
C MET A 575 11.85 -5.85 -10.90
N PRO A 576 11.40 -5.48 -12.12
CA PRO A 576 10.48 -6.30 -12.90
C PRO A 576 11.02 -7.71 -13.20
N THR A 577 10.12 -8.64 -13.47
CA THR A 577 10.41 -10.01 -13.93
C THR A 577 10.15 -10.16 -15.44
N ALA A 578 10.46 -11.33 -15.99
CA ALA A 578 10.14 -11.64 -17.39
C ALA A 578 8.62 -11.70 -17.61
N ILE A 579 8.16 -11.30 -18.78
CA ILE A 579 6.73 -11.30 -19.14
C ILE A 579 6.13 -12.71 -19.11
N GLY A 580 4.85 -12.82 -18.77
CA GLY A 580 4.07 -14.05 -18.85
C GLY A 580 4.39 -15.11 -17.81
N ASN A 581 5.16 -14.77 -16.76
CA ASN A 581 5.41 -15.67 -15.63
C ASN A 581 4.14 -15.98 -14.82
N PHE A 582 3.13 -15.10 -14.87
CA PHE A 582 1.89 -15.22 -14.11
C PHE A 582 0.71 -15.65 -15.00
N PRO A 583 -0.35 -16.25 -14.42
CA PRO A 583 -1.51 -16.71 -15.17
C PRO A 583 -2.16 -15.61 -16.02
N ALA A 584 -2.61 -15.97 -17.23
CA ALA A 584 -3.43 -15.07 -18.04
C ALA A 584 -4.83 -14.94 -17.46
N ASN A 585 -5.43 -13.76 -17.62
CA ASN A 585 -6.85 -13.55 -17.34
C ASN A 585 -7.76 -14.21 -18.41
N PRO A 586 -9.10 -14.21 -18.26
CA PRO A 586 -10.00 -14.91 -19.18
C PRO A 586 -9.95 -14.44 -20.66
N TYR A 587 -9.44 -13.23 -20.94
CA TYR A 587 -9.18 -12.76 -22.31
C TYR A 587 -7.83 -13.24 -22.89
N GLY A 588 -7.05 -13.98 -22.11
CA GLY A 588 -5.75 -14.50 -22.52
C GLY A 588 -4.63 -13.46 -22.49
N VAL A 589 -4.80 -12.40 -21.72
CA VAL A 589 -3.81 -11.33 -21.49
C VAL A 589 -3.12 -11.57 -20.15
N HIS A 590 -1.79 -11.43 -20.10
CA HIS A 590 -0.98 -11.60 -18.88
C HIS A 590 -0.56 -10.25 -18.32
N ASP A 591 -0.06 -10.29 -17.08
CA ASP A 591 0.67 -9.18 -16.44
C ASP A 591 -0.13 -7.87 -16.48
N MET A 592 -1.47 -7.95 -16.41
CA MET A 592 -2.35 -6.78 -16.35
C MET A 592 -2.36 -6.13 -14.96
N LEU A 593 -1.88 -6.84 -13.94
CA LEU A 593 -1.86 -6.39 -12.55
C LEU A 593 -0.49 -6.77 -11.98
N GLY A 594 0.28 -5.79 -11.49
CA GLY A 594 1.68 -5.99 -11.09
C GLY A 594 2.66 -6.07 -12.27
N ASN A 595 3.88 -6.54 -11.97
CA ASN A 595 5.08 -6.46 -12.83
C ASN A 595 5.51 -5.02 -13.15
N VAL A 596 4.98 -4.34 -14.16
CA VAL A 596 5.09 -2.87 -14.28
C VAL A 596 3.74 -2.19 -14.45
N ALA A 597 3.61 -1.02 -13.84
CA ALA A 597 2.45 -0.16 -14.08
C ALA A 597 2.56 0.42 -15.50
N GLU A 598 1.44 0.77 -16.14
CA GLU A 598 1.45 1.05 -17.57
C GLU A 598 0.89 2.41 -17.97
N TRP A 599 1.62 3.12 -18.85
CA TRP A 599 1.15 4.32 -19.51
C TRP A 599 -0.09 4.07 -20.38
N THR A 600 -1.17 4.81 -20.11
CA THR A 600 -2.39 4.87 -20.95
C THR A 600 -2.41 6.12 -21.83
N ALA A 601 -3.28 6.14 -22.84
CA ALA A 601 -3.40 7.25 -23.79
C ALA A 601 -4.06 8.51 -23.21
N ASP A 602 -4.74 8.42 -22.07
CA ASP A 602 -5.54 9.50 -21.48
C ASP A 602 -4.68 10.57 -20.79
N CYS A 603 -5.12 11.83 -20.90
CA CYS A 603 -4.70 12.86 -19.97
C CYS A 603 -5.25 12.54 -18.58
N TRP A 604 -4.50 12.87 -17.52
CA TRP A 604 -5.03 12.71 -16.17
C TRP A 604 -6.22 13.63 -15.92
N HIS A 605 -7.27 13.05 -15.34
CA HIS A 605 -8.41 13.76 -14.74
C HIS A 605 -8.57 13.28 -13.28
N PRO A 606 -8.87 14.18 -12.33
CA PRO A 606 -8.98 13.83 -10.90
C PRO A 606 -10.08 12.82 -10.52
N ASP A 607 -10.99 12.53 -11.45
CA ASP A 607 -12.19 11.73 -11.30
C ASP A 607 -12.73 11.37 -12.71
N TYR A 608 -13.72 10.48 -12.79
CA TYR A 608 -14.50 10.16 -13.99
C TYR A 608 -15.72 11.07 -14.19
N GLU A 609 -15.83 12.18 -13.45
CA GLU A 609 -16.91 13.13 -13.67
C GLU A 609 -16.87 13.65 -15.11
N ASN A 610 -18.01 13.57 -15.78
CA ASN A 610 -18.17 13.87 -17.21
C ASN A 610 -17.26 13.01 -18.13
N ALA A 611 -16.90 11.78 -17.73
CA ALA A 611 -16.26 10.82 -18.63
C ALA A 611 -17.22 10.38 -19.76
N ASN A 612 -16.67 10.13 -20.96
CA ASN A 612 -17.43 9.62 -22.08
C ASN A 612 -17.64 8.10 -21.92
N GLY A 613 -18.87 7.61 -22.09
CA GLY A 613 -19.20 6.17 -22.08
C GLY A 613 -18.68 5.36 -23.29
N THR A 614 -17.55 5.74 -23.89
CA THR A 614 -16.95 5.12 -25.08
C THR A 614 -15.43 5.00 -24.94
N ALA A 615 -14.91 3.77 -24.90
CA ALA A 615 -13.51 3.51 -24.54
C ALA A 615 -12.46 3.93 -25.58
N HIS A 616 -12.80 3.96 -26.88
CA HIS A 616 -11.82 4.17 -27.96
C HIS A 616 -11.18 5.58 -27.99
N GLN A 617 -11.80 6.60 -27.38
CA GLN A 617 -11.27 7.97 -27.41
C GLN A 617 -10.63 8.34 -26.06
N PRO A 618 -9.31 8.61 -25.99
CA PRO A 618 -8.66 9.01 -24.74
C PRO A 618 -9.16 10.38 -24.26
N ARG A 619 -9.43 10.51 -22.96
CA ARG A 619 -9.84 11.75 -22.30
C ARG A 619 -8.76 12.83 -22.48
N GLN A 620 -9.21 14.06 -22.74
CA GLN A 620 -8.37 15.22 -23.03
C GLN A 620 -8.52 16.27 -21.93
N ALA A 621 -7.40 16.74 -21.38
CA ALA A 621 -7.39 17.79 -20.38
C ALA A 621 -7.70 19.16 -20.99
N ASN A 622 -8.46 19.99 -20.27
CA ASN A 622 -8.69 21.41 -20.59
C ASN A 622 -7.47 22.28 -20.27
N GLY A 623 -6.31 21.98 -20.89
CA GLY A 623 -5.04 22.66 -20.62
C GLY A 623 -3.83 21.78 -20.94
N SER A 624 -2.87 21.72 -20.01
CA SER A 624 -1.66 20.94 -20.19
C SER A 624 -1.87 19.47 -19.84
N CYS A 625 -1.80 18.59 -20.84
CA CYS A 625 -1.79 17.14 -20.69
C CYS A 625 -0.41 16.62 -20.20
N ARG A 626 0.12 17.25 -19.14
CA ARG A 626 1.41 16.91 -18.52
C ARG A 626 1.33 15.63 -17.70
N LEU A 627 0.25 15.46 -16.93
CA LEU A 627 -0.02 14.23 -16.21
C LEU A 627 -0.84 13.29 -17.12
N ARG A 628 -0.49 12.00 -17.10
CA ARG A 628 -1.17 10.92 -17.84
C ARG A 628 -1.62 9.83 -16.88
N GLY A 629 -2.67 9.10 -17.26
CA GLY A 629 -3.14 7.94 -16.50
C GLY A 629 -2.14 6.78 -16.59
N VAL A 630 -1.82 6.19 -15.44
CA VAL A 630 -1.02 4.97 -15.29
C VAL A 630 -1.81 3.95 -14.50
N ARG A 631 -1.73 2.66 -14.85
CA ARG A 631 -2.63 1.62 -14.29
C ARG A 631 -1.95 0.30 -13.96
N GLY A 632 -2.63 -0.52 -13.15
CA GLY A 632 -2.30 -1.92 -12.85
C GLY A 632 -1.34 -2.17 -11.70
N GLY A 633 -0.63 -1.15 -11.24
CA GLY A 633 0.42 -1.30 -10.23
C GLY A 633 1.63 -2.07 -10.75
N SER A 634 2.69 -2.11 -9.95
CA SER A 634 4.02 -2.58 -10.36
C SER A 634 4.61 -3.57 -9.35
N TYR A 635 5.81 -4.11 -9.66
CA TYR A 635 6.53 -5.04 -8.78
C TYR A 635 6.75 -4.53 -7.35
N ASN A 636 6.81 -3.20 -7.15
CA ASN A 636 6.94 -2.52 -5.86
C ASN A 636 5.61 -1.97 -5.30
N SER A 637 4.45 -2.23 -5.93
CA SER A 637 3.14 -1.87 -5.40
C SER A 637 2.60 -2.91 -4.41
N PRO A 638 1.84 -2.51 -3.37
CA PRO A 638 1.13 -3.44 -2.50
C PRO A 638 -0.12 -4.04 -3.18
N PRO A 639 -0.68 -5.15 -2.66
CA PRO A 639 -1.84 -5.82 -3.24
C PRO A 639 -3.10 -4.95 -3.40
N THR A 640 -3.28 -3.96 -2.52
CA THR A 640 -4.41 -3.01 -2.54
C THR A 640 -4.38 -2.06 -3.74
N SER A 641 -3.20 -1.85 -4.33
CA SER A 641 -2.98 -1.05 -5.55
C SER A 641 -3.06 -1.88 -6.83
N LEU A 642 -3.07 -3.22 -6.74
CA LEU A 642 -3.18 -4.14 -7.88
C LEU A 642 -4.63 -4.37 -8.37
N ARG A 643 -5.56 -3.44 -8.11
CA ARG A 643 -6.96 -3.58 -8.56
C ARG A 643 -7.09 -3.08 -10.01
N HIS A 644 -7.95 -3.71 -10.81
CA HIS A 644 -8.15 -3.28 -12.20
C HIS A 644 -8.63 -1.83 -12.30
N SER A 645 -9.46 -1.39 -11.36
CA SER A 645 -9.97 -0.01 -11.23
C SER A 645 -8.95 1.00 -10.68
N ARG A 646 -7.80 0.56 -10.14
CA ARG A 646 -6.77 1.50 -9.65
C ARG A 646 -6.08 2.21 -10.81
N ARG A 647 -5.91 3.52 -10.62
CA ARG A 647 -5.26 4.44 -11.52
C ARG A 647 -4.41 5.44 -10.73
N ASP A 648 -3.29 5.80 -11.30
CA ASP A 648 -2.29 6.71 -10.75
C ASP A 648 -1.86 7.74 -11.81
N LYS A 649 -1.16 8.79 -11.36
CA LYS A 649 -0.81 9.95 -12.19
C LYS A 649 0.69 10.20 -12.20
N PHE A 650 1.30 10.23 -13.38
CA PHE A 650 2.74 10.46 -13.54
C PHE A 650 3.04 11.48 -14.64
N ASP A 651 4.23 12.09 -14.57
CA ASP A 651 4.66 13.18 -15.45
C ASP A 651 5.11 12.64 -16.82
N ALA A 652 4.38 12.98 -17.87
CA ALA A 652 4.51 12.43 -19.22
C ALA A 652 5.90 12.65 -19.86
N SER A 653 6.69 13.60 -19.34
CA SER A 653 8.07 13.86 -19.78
C SER A 653 9.14 13.07 -19.04
N GLN A 654 8.78 12.28 -18.02
CA GLN A 654 9.71 11.50 -17.21
C GLN A 654 9.55 10.00 -17.47
N GLY A 655 10.64 9.25 -17.39
CA GLY A 655 10.63 7.79 -17.35
C GLY A 655 10.83 7.31 -15.91
N TYR A 656 10.18 6.20 -15.56
CA TYR A 656 10.19 5.64 -14.21
C TYR A 656 10.57 4.15 -14.26
N ASP A 657 11.24 3.64 -13.23
CA ASP A 657 11.81 2.29 -13.19
C ASP A 657 10.76 1.19 -12.93
N ASN A 658 9.58 1.58 -12.48
CA ASN A 658 8.41 0.72 -12.26
C ASN A 658 7.28 0.91 -13.30
N ILE A 659 7.47 1.78 -14.31
CA ILE A 659 6.47 2.06 -15.35
C ILE A 659 6.96 1.65 -16.73
N GLY A 660 6.18 0.80 -17.39
CA GLY A 660 6.30 0.44 -18.80
C GLY A 660 5.03 0.80 -19.58
N PHE A 661 4.71 -0.01 -20.58
CA PHE A 661 3.48 0.15 -21.38
C PHE A 661 3.16 -1.11 -22.19
N ARG A 662 1.89 -1.23 -22.58
CA ARG A 662 1.43 -2.12 -23.64
C ARG A 662 0.75 -1.33 -24.76
N VAL A 663 0.50 -1.96 -25.90
CA VAL A 663 -0.12 -1.28 -27.07
C VAL A 663 -1.46 -1.91 -27.44
N VAL A 664 -2.35 -1.10 -27.97
CA VAL A 664 -3.53 -1.56 -28.69
C VAL A 664 -3.37 -1.33 -30.19
N ARG A 665 -4.14 -2.10 -30.94
CA ARG A 665 -4.26 -2.05 -32.38
C ARG A 665 -5.72 -2.00 -32.75
N GLU A 666 -6.08 -1.08 -33.63
CA GLU A 666 -7.45 -0.99 -34.13
C GLU A 666 -7.83 -2.22 -34.96
N MET A 667 -9.09 -2.64 -34.82
CA MET A 667 -9.63 -3.77 -35.55
C MET A 667 -10.94 -3.36 -36.21
N GLY A 668 -10.89 -3.01 -37.50
CA GLY A 668 -12.10 -2.80 -38.31
C GLY A 668 -13.06 -4.01 -38.22
N ASP A 669 -14.36 -3.72 -38.35
CA ASP A 669 -15.52 -4.56 -37.99
C ASP A 669 -15.45 -6.05 -38.36
#